data_AF-A0A2E7CKX6-F1
#
_entry.id   AF-A0A2E7CKX6-F1
#
_cell.length_a   1.000
_cell.length_b   1.000
_cell.length_c   1.000
_cell.angle_alpha   90.00
_cell.angle_beta   90.00
_cell.angle_gamma   90.00
#
_symmetry.space_group_name_H-M   'P 1'
#
loop_
_entity.id
_entity.type
_entity.pdbx_description
1 polymer ?
#
loop_
_entity_poly.entity_id
_entity_poly.type
_entity_poly.pdbx_seq_one_letter_code
_entity_poly.pdbx_strand_id
1 'polypeptide(L)'
;MALSDLFTSSLTPVCSEVLNTYRENIAVNGAFLIHNLLSKTECLRLIKETEIAGYRPKKSKRPGPPIRTNARLLYKPHPLFLQALEDRLHPHLFNKDIEASGSDWRLSTSFVNNIWRMNRYLPGEVFHPHFDSGHALGSSQRTLQSMIIYLNDDSEAGETIFFPNGHKRNGMHPKLTDAHEIRIHPKQGSALIFPHFGPLSPRHSGASPTKPKYIIRTDLIYEHSTISLQEALFSTKTKPIIALFGQAGSGKTTQAKALAQSLGWKSVPFGDCVRQIRQNNGLLSKDLKIFSNHRDEILNHKPGTPRPPQHLMPDSLAARVVQQHLDAHLNAKGFVFEGFPRSRSQSVFLERSKWNLLGAIHLETSDTERRKRLNARKRKGDDPQSEISRQKDWETVTAPLLEHYRKRGELITIEADGPQKDITKKLLHMIRSQQHEQWKSLFPPDVQNLIKDTPSDGCQYTSKPNHRVIRYGSVFVKIGHLLKHESQKLKWAEEHFPLATPQLLMTAEHDGLDFILTQKLPGVSAKHLAAQDLSDSAKIKLCNSIAMALKTIHNTKTSIPIVNHHQLAAQRLASQAVPLSNFSKKYGVNVAPKNQKDLQARFEQLGPLPVSNPPVLLHGDPCLPNWMTQQGAVTSTLDLGLSCKGPKEIDLALAVWSIEYNLGPHWKTVFLQSYGYEHFENLAYFEELIRFLA
;
A
#
# COMPACT_ATOMS: atom_id res chain seq x y z
N MET A 1 13.70 -33.84 12.65
CA MET A 1 12.77 -34.56 11.76
C MET A 1 12.63 -33.73 10.52
N ALA A 2 13.19 -34.26 9.45
CA ALA A 2 12.99 -33.75 8.11
C ALA A 2 11.62 -34.22 7.61
N LEU A 3 11.11 -33.62 6.53
CA LEU A 3 9.86 -34.09 5.89
C LEU A 3 9.96 -35.56 5.42
N SER A 4 11.18 -36.09 5.25
CA SER A 4 11.45 -37.49 4.98
C SER A 4 11.00 -38.44 6.10
N ASP A 5 10.75 -37.95 7.32
CA ASP A 5 10.30 -38.74 8.47
C ASP A 5 8.76 -38.69 8.66
N LEU A 6 8.02 -38.27 7.63
CA LEU A 6 6.56 -38.07 7.70
C LEU A 6 5.83 -39.42 7.60
N PHE A 7 5.08 -39.77 8.65
CA PHE A 7 4.17 -40.91 8.61
C PHE A 7 2.86 -40.50 7.95
N THR A 8 2.43 -41.23 6.92
CA THR A 8 1.15 -40.99 6.23
C THR A 8 0.13 -42.02 6.69
N SER A 9 -0.97 -41.54 7.26
CA SER A 9 -2.01 -42.41 7.81
C SER A 9 -2.92 -42.99 6.73
N SER A 10 -3.40 -44.19 7.00
CA SER A 10 -4.49 -44.84 6.26
C SER A 10 -5.85 -44.73 6.95
N LEU A 11 -5.92 -44.08 8.12
CA LEU A 11 -7.15 -43.98 8.91
C LEU A 11 -8.19 -43.08 8.24
N THR A 12 -9.32 -43.65 7.87
CA THR A 12 -10.54 -42.94 7.47
C THR A 12 -11.41 -42.56 8.68
N PRO A 13 -12.23 -41.50 8.55
CA PRO A 13 -13.16 -41.09 9.61
C PRO A 13 -14.19 -42.18 9.91
N VAL A 14 -14.65 -42.23 11.16
CA VAL A 14 -15.74 -43.13 11.55
C VAL A 14 -17.05 -42.49 11.08
N CYS A 15 -17.60 -42.97 9.96
CA CYS A 15 -18.76 -42.33 9.29
C CYS A 15 -20.09 -42.42 10.05
N SER A 16 -20.18 -43.15 11.17
CA SER A 16 -21.43 -43.43 11.87
C SER A 16 -21.74 -42.53 13.07
N GLU A 17 -20.80 -41.72 13.56
CA GLU A 17 -20.99 -40.90 14.76
C GLU A 17 -21.16 -39.41 14.42
N VAL A 18 -22.36 -38.88 14.65
CA VAL A 18 -22.62 -37.43 14.63
C VAL A 18 -22.12 -36.84 15.95
N LEU A 19 -21.05 -36.04 15.90
CA LEU A 19 -20.49 -35.38 17.08
C LEU A 19 -21.13 -34.01 17.28
N ASN A 20 -21.69 -33.80 18.47
CA ASN A 20 -22.22 -32.50 18.87
C ASN A 20 -21.09 -31.60 19.39
N THR A 21 -20.45 -30.86 18.47
CA THR A 21 -19.37 -29.93 18.78
C THR A 21 -19.89 -28.61 19.33
N TYR A 22 -19.25 -28.08 20.36
CA TYR A 22 -19.60 -26.77 20.93
C TYR A 22 -18.35 -26.00 21.37
N ARG A 23 -18.46 -24.67 21.30
CA ARG A 23 -17.37 -23.74 21.62
C ARG A 23 -17.50 -23.20 23.05
N GLU A 24 -16.39 -23.14 23.75
CA GLU A 24 -16.24 -22.49 25.06
C GLU A 24 -15.15 -21.41 24.97
N ASN A 25 -15.49 -20.16 25.31
CA ASN A 25 -14.47 -19.11 25.44
C ASN A 25 -13.77 -19.24 26.80
N ILE A 26 -12.44 -19.14 26.80
CA ILE A 26 -11.63 -19.20 28.02
C ILE A 26 -11.13 -17.81 28.39
N ALA A 27 -10.63 -17.63 29.62
CA ALA A 27 -10.13 -16.35 30.14
C ALA A 27 -8.80 -15.88 29.49
N VAL A 28 -8.47 -16.36 28.29
CA VAL A 28 -7.28 -15.98 27.51
C VAL A 28 -7.77 -15.28 26.24
N ASN A 29 -7.45 -13.99 26.11
CA ASN A 29 -7.93 -13.18 24.98
C ASN A 29 -7.57 -13.79 23.63
N GLY A 30 -8.59 -14.05 22.81
CA GLY A 30 -8.43 -14.66 21.48
C GLY A 30 -8.31 -16.18 21.47
N ALA A 31 -8.30 -16.85 22.63
CA ALA A 31 -8.26 -18.30 22.74
C ALA A 31 -9.62 -18.90 23.16
N PHE A 32 -9.89 -20.12 22.74
CA PHE A 32 -11.14 -20.83 23.01
C PHE A 32 -10.96 -22.35 22.86
N LEU A 33 -11.87 -23.11 23.46
CA LEU A 33 -11.98 -24.56 23.32
C LEU A 33 -13.14 -24.92 22.37
N ILE A 34 -12.96 -26.00 21.64
CA ILE A 34 -14.02 -26.71 20.93
C ILE A 34 -14.09 -28.11 21.51
N HIS A 35 -15.22 -28.47 22.10
CA HIS A 35 -15.44 -29.78 22.71
C HIS A 35 -16.00 -30.77 21.69
N ASN A 36 -15.78 -32.07 21.96
CA ASN A 36 -16.27 -33.19 21.16
C ASN A 36 -15.85 -33.14 19.67
N LEU A 37 -14.69 -32.57 19.37
CA LEU A 37 -14.20 -32.44 17.99
C LEU A 37 -13.82 -33.81 17.40
N LEU A 38 -13.22 -34.68 18.22
CA LEU A 38 -12.96 -36.08 17.90
C LEU A 38 -13.76 -36.98 18.83
N SER A 39 -14.25 -38.10 18.30
CA SER A 39 -14.82 -39.17 19.11
C SER A 39 -13.74 -39.86 19.95
N LYS A 40 -14.17 -40.57 21.01
CA LYS A 40 -13.26 -41.43 21.79
C LYS A 40 -12.61 -42.49 20.92
N THR A 41 -13.37 -43.07 19.98
CA THR A 41 -12.90 -44.10 19.04
C THR A 41 -11.82 -43.55 18.10
N GLU A 42 -12.02 -42.36 17.53
CA GLU A 42 -11.01 -41.70 16.69
C GLU A 42 -9.74 -41.39 17.48
N CYS A 43 -9.87 -40.87 18.71
CA CYS A 43 -8.73 -40.61 19.59
C CYS A 43 -7.92 -41.88 19.87
N LEU A 44 -8.57 -42.98 20.21
CA LEU A 44 -7.91 -44.27 20.48
C LEU A 44 -7.23 -44.84 19.24
N ARG A 45 -7.86 -44.75 18.06
CA ARG A 45 -7.26 -45.19 16.79
C ARG A 45 -5.99 -44.39 16.47
N LEU A 46 -6.03 -43.07 16.65
CA LEU A 46 -4.87 -42.20 16.45
C LEU A 46 -3.72 -42.53 17.42
N ILE A 47 -4.02 -42.73 18.69
CA ILE A 47 -3.01 -43.14 19.69
C ILE A 47 -2.37 -44.47 19.29
N LYS A 48 -3.19 -45.48 18.96
CA LYS A 48 -2.70 -46.81 18.57
C LYS A 48 -1.82 -46.76 17.33
N GLU A 49 -2.26 -46.05 16.28
CA GLU A 49 -1.48 -45.94 15.03
C GLU A 49 -0.14 -45.23 15.26
N THR A 50 -0.13 -44.16 16.07
CA THR A 50 1.07 -43.37 16.30
C THR A 50 2.07 -44.02 17.26
N GLU A 51 1.60 -44.84 18.21
CA GLU A 51 2.48 -45.70 19.00
C GLU A 51 3.17 -46.76 18.13
N ILE A 52 2.46 -47.35 17.16
CA ILE A 52 3.05 -48.29 16.19
C ILE A 52 4.08 -47.59 15.31
N ALA A 53 3.77 -46.39 14.81
CA ALA A 53 4.68 -45.60 13.99
C ALA A 53 5.94 -45.13 14.76
N GLY A 54 5.84 -45.00 16.09
CA GLY A 54 6.93 -44.72 17.00
C GLY A 54 7.24 -43.24 17.19
N TYR A 55 7.35 -42.82 18.45
CA TYR A 55 7.71 -41.46 18.84
C TYR A 55 9.22 -41.27 19.01
N ARG A 56 9.74 -40.10 18.62
CA ARG A 56 11.17 -39.78 18.75
C ARG A 56 11.41 -38.45 19.49
N PRO A 57 12.41 -38.36 20.37
CA PRO A 57 12.81 -37.10 20.99
C PRO A 57 13.24 -36.06 19.96
N LYS A 58 12.93 -34.79 20.19
CA LYS A 58 13.41 -33.70 19.33
C LYS A 58 14.83 -33.30 19.75
N LYS A 59 15.84 -33.61 18.93
CA LYS A 59 17.18 -33.03 19.09
C LYS A 59 17.13 -31.50 18.96
N SER A 60 17.54 -30.77 19.99
CA SER A 60 17.65 -29.31 19.94
C SER A 60 18.76 -28.91 18.95
N LYS A 61 18.48 -27.94 18.07
CA LYS A 61 19.51 -27.32 17.21
C LYS A 61 20.27 -26.19 17.91
N ARG A 62 19.84 -25.81 19.12
CA ARG A 62 20.44 -24.71 19.90
C ARG A 62 21.22 -25.28 21.08
N PRO A 63 22.37 -24.69 21.44
CA PRO A 63 23.07 -25.03 22.68
C PRO A 63 22.22 -24.68 23.90
N GLY A 64 22.32 -25.50 24.96
CA GLY A 64 21.53 -25.39 26.19
C GLY A 64 20.43 -26.45 26.34
N PRO A 65 19.75 -26.47 27.50
CA PRO A 65 18.70 -27.45 27.77
C PRO A 65 17.56 -27.34 26.75
N PRO A 66 16.95 -28.46 26.34
CA PRO A 66 15.90 -28.41 25.34
C PRO A 66 14.65 -27.73 25.92
N ILE A 67 14.03 -26.84 25.14
CA ILE A 67 12.78 -26.17 25.56
C ILE A 67 11.62 -27.14 25.80
N ARG A 68 11.74 -28.37 25.30
CA ARG A 68 10.78 -29.46 25.51
C ARG A 68 11.53 -30.76 25.71
N THR A 69 11.00 -31.64 26.55
CA THR A 69 11.58 -32.98 26.78
C THR A 69 10.77 -34.09 26.13
N ASN A 70 9.51 -33.82 25.78
CA ASN A 70 8.58 -34.79 25.20
C ASN A 70 8.97 -35.32 23.82
N ALA A 71 8.56 -36.56 23.52
CA ALA A 71 8.73 -37.18 22.21
C ALA A 71 7.61 -36.77 21.23
N ARG A 72 7.91 -36.80 19.92
CA ARG A 72 6.93 -36.46 18.87
C ARG A 72 7.09 -37.31 17.61
N LEU A 73 6.06 -37.29 16.77
CA LEU A 73 5.99 -37.90 15.43
C LEU A 73 5.38 -36.87 14.46
N LEU A 74 5.89 -36.79 13.23
CA LEU A 74 5.23 -36.03 12.15
C LEU A 74 4.24 -36.95 11.44
N TYR A 75 3.01 -36.49 11.32
CA TYR A 75 1.87 -37.28 10.88
C TYR A 75 1.08 -36.53 9.81
N LYS A 76 0.76 -37.19 8.70
CA LYS A 76 -0.13 -36.68 7.65
C LYS A 76 -1.45 -37.46 7.72
N PRO A 77 -2.58 -36.81 8.07
CA PRO A 77 -3.87 -37.46 8.14
C PRO A 77 -4.34 -37.88 6.74
N HIS A 78 -5.20 -38.90 6.69
CA HIS A 78 -5.92 -39.23 5.48
C HIS A 78 -6.80 -38.04 5.04
N PRO A 79 -6.89 -37.71 3.73
CA PRO A 79 -7.66 -36.56 3.26
C PRO A 79 -9.13 -36.54 3.72
N LEU A 80 -9.82 -37.69 3.70
CA LEU A 80 -11.21 -37.78 4.20
C LEU A 80 -11.32 -37.49 5.70
N PHE A 81 -10.32 -37.87 6.50
CA PHE A 81 -10.33 -37.58 7.94
C PHE A 81 -10.09 -36.09 8.19
N LEU A 82 -9.18 -35.48 7.41
CA LEU A 82 -8.93 -34.05 7.45
C LEU A 82 -10.17 -33.25 7.06
N GLN A 83 -10.87 -33.64 5.98
CA GLN A 83 -12.12 -33.00 5.56
C GLN A 83 -13.19 -33.09 6.65
N ALA A 84 -13.42 -34.29 7.22
CA ALA A 84 -14.39 -34.45 8.30
C ALA A 84 -14.05 -33.60 9.54
N LEU A 85 -12.76 -33.45 9.86
CA LEU A 85 -12.30 -32.56 10.93
C LEU A 85 -12.58 -31.09 10.61
N GLU A 86 -12.31 -30.66 9.37
CA GLU A 86 -12.61 -29.31 8.88
C GLU A 86 -14.11 -29.02 8.93
N ASP A 87 -14.96 -29.95 8.47
CA ASP A 87 -16.42 -29.79 8.51
C ASP A 87 -16.94 -29.60 9.96
N ARG A 88 -16.37 -30.32 10.93
CA ARG A 88 -16.70 -30.17 12.36
C ARG A 88 -16.19 -28.87 12.97
N LEU A 89 -15.07 -28.34 12.49
CA LEU A 89 -14.47 -27.09 12.95
C LEU A 89 -15.15 -25.85 12.36
N HIS A 90 -15.56 -25.94 11.10
CA HIS A 90 -16.01 -24.82 10.29
C HIS A 90 -17.09 -23.95 10.99
N PRO A 91 -18.17 -24.51 11.59
CA PRO A 91 -19.19 -23.70 12.28
C PRO A 91 -18.66 -22.86 13.45
N HIS A 92 -17.55 -23.28 14.08
CA HIS A 92 -16.96 -22.59 15.24
C HIS A 92 -15.92 -21.53 14.86
N LEU A 93 -15.50 -21.56 13.59
CA LEU A 93 -14.47 -20.71 13.00
C LEU A 93 -15.01 -19.72 11.96
N PHE A 94 -16.22 -19.95 11.43
CA PHE A 94 -16.81 -19.13 10.38
C PHE A 94 -17.10 -17.68 10.86
N ASN A 95 -16.79 -16.69 10.02
CA ASN A 95 -16.91 -15.23 10.25
C ASN A 95 -15.88 -14.55 11.17
N LYS A 96 -14.64 -15.02 11.26
CA LYS A 96 -13.55 -14.22 11.84
C LYS A 96 -12.39 -14.07 10.87
N ASP A 97 -12.50 -13.08 9.99
CA ASP A 97 -11.30 -12.46 9.41
C ASP A 97 -10.39 -12.08 10.57
N ILE A 98 -9.15 -12.56 10.53
CA ILE A 98 -8.18 -12.27 11.57
C ILE A 98 -7.25 -11.20 11.04
N GLU A 99 -7.19 -10.08 11.75
CA GLU A 99 -6.13 -9.11 11.54
C GLU A 99 -4.83 -9.65 12.16
N ALA A 100 -3.90 -10.08 11.32
CA ALA A 100 -2.60 -10.58 11.77
C ALA A 100 -1.48 -10.01 10.91
N SER A 101 -0.40 -9.54 11.54
CA SER A 101 0.64 -8.76 10.86
C SER A 101 0.08 -7.56 10.10
N GLY A 102 -1.10 -7.09 10.55
CA GLY A 102 -1.85 -5.97 10.01
C GLY A 102 -2.49 -6.18 8.64
N SER A 103 -2.66 -7.41 8.19
CA SER A 103 -3.39 -7.69 6.95
C SER A 103 -4.68 -8.44 7.29
N ASP A 104 -5.72 -8.33 6.46
CA ASP A 104 -6.98 -9.04 6.67
C ASP A 104 -6.85 -10.45 6.10
N TRP A 105 -6.92 -11.44 6.98
CA TRP A 105 -6.75 -12.82 6.61
C TRP A 105 -8.05 -13.57 6.76
N ARG A 106 -8.45 -14.24 5.69
CA ARG A 106 -9.63 -15.08 5.62
C ARG A 106 -9.22 -16.52 5.88
N LEU A 107 -10.09 -17.30 6.50
CA LEU A 107 -9.86 -18.73 6.67
C LEU A 107 -9.77 -19.36 5.27
N SER A 108 -8.70 -20.12 4.99
CA SER A 108 -8.53 -20.73 3.67
C SER A 108 -9.58 -21.80 3.38
N THR A 109 -9.75 -22.16 2.10
CA THR A 109 -10.71 -23.22 1.71
C THR A 109 -10.38 -24.57 2.37
N SER A 110 -9.10 -24.95 2.40
CA SER A 110 -8.58 -25.99 3.30
C SER A 110 -7.71 -25.30 4.34
N PHE A 111 -8.18 -25.31 5.59
CA PHE A 111 -7.71 -24.43 6.64
C PHE A 111 -7.07 -25.15 7.81
N VAL A 112 -7.04 -26.49 7.85
CA VAL A 112 -6.25 -27.23 8.83
C VAL A 112 -4.98 -27.70 8.15
N ASN A 113 -3.81 -27.29 8.68
CA ASN A 113 -2.53 -27.76 8.16
C ASN A 113 -2.47 -29.29 8.22
N ASN A 114 -2.14 -29.92 7.09
CA ASN A 114 -2.12 -31.38 6.91
C ASN A 114 -0.82 -32.04 7.40
N ILE A 115 0.09 -31.29 8.03
CA ILE A 115 1.29 -31.85 8.69
C ILE A 115 1.13 -31.66 10.19
N TRP A 116 0.73 -32.74 10.87
CA TRP A 116 0.46 -32.74 12.29
C TRP A 116 1.69 -33.17 13.10
N ARG A 117 1.83 -32.56 14.27
CA ARG A 117 2.81 -32.99 15.27
C ARG A 117 2.07 -33.80 16.33
N MET A 118 2.19 -35.11 16.29
CA MET A 118 1.69 -35.99 17.35
C MET A 118 2.73 -35.93 18.47
N ASN A 119 2.33 -35.53 19.67
CA ASN A 119 3.23 -35.44 20.82
C ASN A 119 2.79 -36.42 21.89
N ARG A 120 3.76 -37.09 22.51
CA ARG A 120 3.57 -37.95 23.67
C ARG A 120 4.40 -37.41 24.82
N TYR A 121 3.76 -37.23 25.96
CA TYR A 121 4.35 -36.79 27.22
C TYR A 121 4.28 -37.94 28.22
N LEU A 122 5.41 -38.33 28.77
CA LEU A 122 5.50 -39.23 29.94
C LEU A 122 5.59 -38.40 31.24
N PRO A 123 5.33 -39.00 32.41
CA PRO A 123 5.56 -38.32 33.69
C PRO A 123 6.98 -37.75 33.80
N GLY A 124 7.08 -36.49 34.19
CA GLY A 124 8.32 -35.69 34.24
C GLY A 124 8.62 -34.90 32.96
N GLU A 125 7.94 -35.18 31.84
CA GLU A 125 8.18 -34.46 30.58
C GLU A 125 7.34 -33.18 30.47
N VAL A 126 7.96 -32.11 29.98
CA VAL A 126 7.34 -30.78 29.91
C VAL A 126 7.63 -30.10 28.58
N PHE A 127 6.85 -29.07 28.29
CA PHE A 127 7.21 -28.06 27.30
C PHE A 127 7.24 -26.70 28.00
N HIS A 128 8.45 -26.16 28.20
CA HIS A 128 8.67 -24.90 28.90
C HIS A 128 7.95 -23.71 28.23
N PRO A 129 7.66 -22.63 29.00
CA PRO A 129 7.00 -21.43 28.51
C PRO A 129 7.60 -20.87 27.20
N HIS A 130 6.75 -20.71 26.19
CA HIS A 130 7.13 -20.23 24.86
C HIS A 130 5.99 -19.46 24.18
N PHE A 131 6.32 -18.87 23.03
CA PHE A 131 5.34 -18.37 22.06
C PHE A 131 5.42 -19.24 20.81
N ASP A 132 4.27 -19.51 20.20
CA ASP A 132 4.24 -20.12 18.88
C ASP A 132 4.51 -19.08 17.78
N SER A 133 4.94 -19.56 16.62
CA SER A 133 5.22 -18.75 15.44
C SER A 133 4.47 -19.33 14.25
N GLY A 134 3.84 -18.47 13.44
CA GLY A 134 3.19 -18.92 12.22
C GLY A 134 4.16 -19.21 11.06
N HIS A 135 3.71 -20.03 10.12
CA HIS A 135 4.45 -20.50 8.96
C HIS A 135 3.87 -19.91 7.67
N ALA A 136 4.72 -19.35 6.80
CA ALA A 136 4.31 -18.92 5.45
C ALA A 136 4.16 -20.15 4.54
N LEU A 137 3.04 -20.22 3.82
CA LEU A 137 2.67 -21.30 2.91
C LEU A 137 2.54 -20.72 1.50
N GLY A 138 3.64 -20.28 0.90
CA GLY A 138 3.64 -19.54 -0.36
C GLY A 138 3.49 -18.02 -0.16
N SER A 139 3.01 -17.32 -1.20
CA SER A 139 2.91 -15.85 -1.24
C SER A 139 1.62 -15.30 -0.62
N SER A 140 0.53 -16.07 -0.62
CA SER A 140 -0.81 -15.62 -0.23
C SER A 140 -1.38 -16.32 1.02
N GLN A 141 -0.74 -17.37 1.52
CA GLN A 141 -1.23 -18.16 2.66
C GLN A 141 -0.24 -18.20 3.84
N ARG A 142 -0.78 -18.27 5.06
CA ARG A 142 0.00 -18.39 6.30
C ARG A 142 -0.80 -19.07 7.40
N THR A 143 -0.11 -19.71 8.35
CA THR A 143 -0.73 -20.12 9.61
C THR A 143 -0.80 -18.97 10.61
N LEU A 144 -1.96 -18.76 11.25
CA LEU A 144 -2.17 -17.64 12.19
C LEU A 144 -2.60 -18.06 13.60
N GLN A 145 -3.14 -19.26 13.75
CA GLN A 145 -3.57 -19.80 15.04
C GLN A 145 -3.01 -21.22 15.24
N SER A 146 -2.58 -21.49 16.47
CA SER A 146 -2.24 -22.84 16.91
C SER A 146 -3.52 -23.61 17.23
N MET A 147 -3.54 -24.90 16.92
CA MET A 147 -4.57 -25.83 17.36
C MET A 147 -3.94 -27.02 18.08
N ILE A 148 -4.33 -27.23 19.34
CA ILE A 148 -3.94 -28.38 20.15
C ILE A 148 -5.16 -29.27 20.35
N ILE A 149 -5.14 -30.52 19.88
CA ILE A 149 -6.21 -31.49 20.09
C ILE A 149 -5.74 -32.50 21.15
N TYR A 150 -6.53 -32.70 22.21
CA TYR A 150 -6.23 -33.66 23.26
C TYR A 150 -6.81 -35.04 22.90
N LEU A 151 -5.97 -36.09 22.90
CA LEU A 151 -6.39 -37.44 22.52
C LEU A 151 -6.77 -38.31 23.73
N ASN A 152 -6.43 -37.88 24.94
CA ASN A 152 -6.83 -38.53 26.19
C ASN A 152 -6.96 -37.52 27.33
N ASP A 153 -7.70 -37.93 28.36
CA ASP A 153 -7.93 -37.15 29.57
C ASP A 153 -6.80 -37.33 30.59
N ASP A 154 -6.48 -36.27 31.32
CA ASP A 154 -5.78 -36.29 32.61
C ASP A 154 -6.35 -35.13 33.45
N SER A 155 -7.34 -35.44 34.30
CA SER A 155 -8.05 -34.42 35.08
C SER A 155 -7.20 -33.82 36.19
N GLU A 156 -6.11 -34.48 36.58
CA GLU A 156 -5.30 -34.12 37.74
C GLU A 156 -4.00 -33.39 37.35
N ALA A 157 -3.51 -33.57 36.11
CA ALA A 157 -2.27 -32.94 35.66
C ALA A 157 -2.19 -32.77 34.13
N GLY A 158 -1.01 -32.35 33.64
CA GLY A 158 -0.75 -32.25 32.22
C GLY A 158 -1.45 -31.07 31.55
N GLU A 159 -1.76 -30.00 32.25
CA GLU A 159 -2.46 -28.83 31.72
C GLU A 159 -1.66 -28.12 30.62
N THR A 160 -2.38 -27.45 29.73
CA THR A 160 -1.79 -26.35 28.96
C THR A 160 -1.94 -25.08 29.77
N ILE A 161 -0.81 -24.48 30.17
CA ILE A 161 -0.78 -23.31 31.06
C ILE A 161 -0.52 -22.06 30.22
N PHE A 162 -1.36 -21.04 30.35
CA PHE A 162 -1.19 -19.72 29.76
C PHE A 162 -0.71 -18.70 30.78
N PHE A 163 0.13 -17.76 30.33
CA PHE A 163 0.69 -16.66 31.11
C PHE A 163 0.30 -15.31 30.46
N PRO A 164 -0.91 -14.78 30.68
CA PRO A 164 -1.43 -13.60 29.98
C PRO A 164 -0.60 -12.33 30.18
N ASN A 165 0.06 -12.19 31.33
CA ASN A 165 0.91 -11.04 31.69
C ASN A 165 2.40 -11.26 31.35
N GLY A 166 2.74 -12.39 30.71
CA GLY A 166 4.11 -12.75 30.37
C GLY A 166 4.60 -12.03 29.11
N HIS A 167 5.38 -10.95 29.25
CA HIS A 167 5.75 -10.08 28.11
C HIS A 167 7.17 -10.26 27.53
N LYS A 168 8.02 -11.13 28.09
CA LYS A 168 9.44 -11.27 27.66
C LYS A 168 9.69 -12.59 26.91
N ARG A 169 10.20 -12.50 25.68
CA ARG A 169 10.63 -13.66 24.85
C ARG A 169 11.82 -14.43 25.42
N ASN A 170 12.60 -13.84 26.33
CA ASN A 170 13.84 -14.42 26.87
C ASN A 170 13.67 -14.79 28.34
N GLY A 171 13.18 -16.00 28.61
CA GLY A 171 13.11 -16.61 29.94
C GLY A 171 12.47 -18.00 29.89
N MET A 172 13.19 -19.03 30.31
CA MET A 172 12.71 -20.42 30.34
C MET A 172 11.84 -20.73 31.56
N HIS A 173 11.98 -19.94 32.64
CA HIS A 173 11.25 -20.10 33.89
C HIS A 173 10.21 -18.99 34.08
N PRO A 174 9.06 -19.28 34.69
CA PRO A 174 8.10 -18.28 35.15
C PRO A 174 8.77 -17.29 36.12
N LYS A 175 8.41 -16.02 36.06
CA LYS A 175 8.83 -14.97 37.03
C LYS A 175 7.62 -14.52 37.85
N LEU A 176 7.84 -13.73 38.91
CA LEU A 176 6.76 -13.11 39.71
C LEU A 176 5.70 -12.36 38.86
N THR A 177 6.07 -11.86 37.67
CA THR A 177 5.15 -11.21 36.71
C THR A 177 4.19 -12.18 36.00
N ASP A 178 4.43 -13.49 36.11
CA ASP A 178 3.60 -14.57 35.54
C ASP A 178 2.55 -15.09 36.56
N ALA A 179 2.31 -14.38 37.67
CA ALA A 179 1.51 -14.85 38.82
C ALA A 179 0.02 -15.16 38.54
N HIS A 180 -0.54 -14.70 37.41
CA HIS A 180 -1.88 -15.09 36.97
C HIS A 180 -1.73 -16.16 35.87
N GLU A 181 -1.81 -17.43 36.27
CA GLU A 181 -1.83 -18.56 35.35
C GLU A 181 -3.26 -18.95 35.00
N ILE A 182 -3.49 -19.31 33.74
CA ILE A 182 -4.75 -19.94 33.31
C ILE A 182 -4.43 -21.34 32.85
N ARG A 183 -5.02 -22.34 33.51
CA ARG A 183 -4.74 -23.76 33.29
C ARG A 183 -5.89 -24.41 32.55
N ILE A 184 -5.57 -25.03 31.42
CA ILE A 184 -6.53 -25.78 30.61
C ILE A 184 -6.23 -27.26 30.76
N HIS A 185 -7.13 -27.97 31.45
CA HIS A 185 -7.04 -29.41 31.62
C HIS A 185 -7.30 -30.14 30.30
N PRO A 186 -6.53 -31.20 29.97
CA PRO A 186 -6.80 -32.04 28.81
C PRO A 186 -8.18 -32.69 28.92
N LYS A 187 -9.01 -32.48 27.90
CA LYS A 187 -10.28 -33.18 27.74
C LYS A 187 -10.27 -33.89 26.39
N GLN A 188 -10.37 -35.22 26.40
CA GLN A 188 -10.30 -36.07 25.23
C GLN A 188 -11.27 -35.59 24.16
N GLY A 189 -10.76 -35.49 22.95
CA GLY A 189 -11.50 -35.03 21.79
C GLY A 189 -11.75 -33.53 21.74
N SER A 190 -11.29 -32.73 22.71
CA SER A 190 -11.38 -31.27 22.63
C SER A 190 -10.17 -30.66 21.92
N ALA A 191 -10.39 -29.51 21.29
CA ALA A 191 -9.37 -28.71 20.64
C ALA A 191 -9.26 -27.33 21.28
N LEU A 192 -8.04 -26.94 21.65
CA LEU A 192 -7.69 -25.61 22.13
C LEU A 192 -7.08 -24.81 20.98
N ILE A 193 -7.67 -23.65 20.68
CA ILE A 193 -7.26 -22.76 19.59
C ILE A 193 -6.83 -21.41 20.15
N PHE A 194 -5.68 -20.88 19.70
CA PHE A 194 -5.15 -19.58 20.13
C PHE A 194 -4.20 -18.95 19.10
N PRO A 195 -4.07 -17.61 19.06
CA PRO A 195 -3.33 -16.90 18.01
C PRO A 195 -1.81 -16.97 18.16
N HIS A 196 -1.08 -16.93 17.04
CA HIS A 196 0.39 -16.88 17.02
C HIS A 196 0.96 -15.46 17.16
N PHE A 197 0.21 -14.42 16.75
CA PHE A 197 0.75 -13.08 16.52
C PHE A 197 0.03 -11.98 17.30
N GLY A 198 0.68 -10.81 17.35
CA GLY A 198 0.10 -9.58 17.88
C GLY A 198 -0.05 -9.59 19.40
N PRO A 199 -0.83 -8.64 19.95
CA PRO A 199 -1.06 -8.52 21.39
C PRO A 199 -1.85 -9.68 21.99
N LEU A 200 -2.48 -10.52 21.14
CA LEU A 200 -3.26 -11.67 21.56
C LEU A 200 -2.43 -12.95 21.67
N SER A 201 -1.21 -13.00 21.11
CA SER A 201 -0.35 -14.19 21.14
C SER A 201 0.00 -14.55 22.58
N PRO A 202 -0.50 -15.67 23.13
CA PRO A 202 -0.33 -15.96 24.53
C PRO A 202 0.95 -16.77 24.75
N ARG A 203 1.73 -16.37 25.76
CA ARG A 203 2.81 -17.19 26.27
C ARG A 203 2.21 -18.42 26.95
N HIS A 204 2.72 -19.61 26.66
CA HIS A 204 2.15 -20.85 27.19
C HIS A 204 3.17 -21.97 27.38
N SER A 205 2.82 -22.97 28.19
CA SER A 205 3.61 -24.19 28.44
C SER A 205 2.73 -25.43 28.47
N GLY A 206 3.36 -26.60 28.42
CA GLY A 206 2.73 -27.89 28.70
C GLY A 206 3.27 -28.47 30.00
N ALA A 207 2.40 -28.68 30.98
CA ALA A 207 2.74 -29.28 32.26
C ALA A 207 3.00 -30.79 32.12
N SER A 208 3.72 -31.35 33.09
CA SER A 208 3.94 -32.79 33.18
C SER A 208 2.63 -33.49 33.54
N PRO A 209 2.26 -34.58 32.85
CA PRO A 209 1.09 -35.38 33.21
C PRO A 209 1.43 -36.41 34.32
N THR A 210 0.41 -37.04 34.89
CA THR A 210 0.58 -38.20 35.80
C THR A 210 0.61 -39.53 35.04
N LYS A 211 0.00 -39.56 33.85
CA LYS A 211 -0.06 -40.72 32.93
C LYS A 211 0.40 -40.29 31.53
N PRO A 212 0.72 -41.22 30.61
CA PRO A 212 1.05 -40.86 29.24
C PRO A 212 -0.03 -39.97 28.60
N LYS A 213 0.34 -38.76 28.18
CA LYS A 213 -0.55 -37.78 27.54
C LYS A 213 -0.23 -37.64 26.06
N TYR A 214 -1.28 -37.70 25.22
CA TYR A 214 -1.18 -37.62 23.76
C TYR A 214 -1.92 -36.39 23.25
N ILE A 215 -1.23 -35.58 22.43
CA ILE A 215 -1.84 -34.41 21.79
C ILE A 215 -1.45 -34.31 20.31
N ILE A 216 -2.36 -33.78 19.51
CA ILE A 216 -2.07 -33.27 18.18
C ILE A 216 -1.74 -31.79 18.30
N ARG A 217 -0.64 -31.35 17.68
CA ARG A 217 -0.34 -29.94 17.48
C ARG A 217 -0.27 -29.64 15.99
N THR A 218 -1.24 -28.89 15.48
CA THR A 218 -1.27 -28.36 14.12
C THR A 218 -1.62 -26.87 14.18
N ASP A 219 -1.79 -26.24 13.01
CA ASP A 219 -2.04 -24.81 12.90
C ASP A 219 -3.17 -24.57 11.87
N LEU A 220 -3.90 -23.47 12.03
CA LEU A 220 -4.96 -23.05 11.09
C LEU A 220 -4.38 -22.14 10.01
N ILE A 221 -4.70 -22.43 8.76
CA ILE A 221 -4.25 -21.74 7.54
C ILE A 221 -5.26 -20.67 7.16
N TYR A 222 -4.72 -19.50 6.87
CA TYR A 222 -5.46 -18.37 6.36
C TYR A 222 -4.83 -17.88 5.07
N GLU A 223 -5.66 -17.28 4.23
CA GLU A 223 -5.27 -16.58 3.02
C GLU A 223 -5.56 -15.09 3.14
N HIS A 224 -4.61 -14.28 2.70
CA HIS A 224 -4.85 -12.85 2.60
C HIS A 224 -5.75 -12.62 1.40
N SER A 225 -6.82 -11.84 1.55
CA SER A 225 -7.60 -11.42 0.39
C SER A 225 -6.67 -10.65 -0.56
N THR A 226 -6.37 -11.22 -1.74
CA THR A 226 -5.65 -10.48 -2.76
C THR A 226 -6.45 -9.21 -3.04
N ILE A 227 -5.85 -8.05 -2.75
CA ILE A 227 -6.44 -6.77 -3.12
C ILE A 227 -6.66 -6.86 -4.63
N SER A 228 -7.90 -6.69 -5.07
CA SER A 228 -8.22 -6.63 -6.50
C SER A 228 -7.38 -5.52 -7.15
N LEU A 229 -7.02 -5.64 -8.42
CA LEU A 229 -6.29 -4.58 -9.11
C LEU A 229 -7.06 -3.25 -9.02
N GLN A 230 -8.39 -3.30 -9.17
CA GLN A 230 -9.25 -2.13 -9.02
C GLN A 230 -9.11 -1.50 -7.63
N GLU A 231 -9.07 -2.31 -6.57
CA GLU A 231 -8.85 -1.79 -5.23
C GLU A 231 -7.43 -1.24 -5.06
N ALA A 232 -6.41 -1.89 -5.60
CA ALA A 232 -5.02 -1.44 -5.49
C ALA A 232 -4.78 -0.10 -6.20
N LEU A 233 -5.50 0.16 -7.31
CA LEU A 233 -5.36 1.37 -8.11
C LEU A 233 -6.27 2.52 -7.65
N PHE A 234 -7.49 2.21 -7.21
CA PHE A 234 -8.57 3.20 -7.05
C PHE A 234 -9.31 3.13 -5.70
N SER A 235 -9.04 2.15 -4.82
CA SER A 235 -9.75 2.05 -3.54
C SER A 235 -9.47 3.24 -2.63
N THR A 236 -10.52 3.64 -1.90
CA THR A 236 -10.45 4.57 -0.78
C THR A 236 -10.55 3.86 0.59
N LYS A 237 -10.72 2.53 0.60
CA LYS A 237 -10.89 1.73 1.83
C LYS A 237 -9.66 1.81 2.74
N THR A 238 -8.47 1.88 2.14
CA THR A 238 -7.20 2.00 2.86
C THR A 238 -6.57 3.35 2.57
N LYS A 239 -5.89 3.92 3.57
CA LYS A 239 -5.17 5.18 3.39
C LYS A 239 -3.71 4.92 3.06
N PRO A 240 -3.16 5.52 2.01
CA PRO A 240 -1.75 5.37 1.69
C PRO A 240 -0.88 6.10 2.72
N ILE A 241 0.19 5.43 3.16
CA ILE A 241 1.11 5.93 4.17
C ILE A 241 2.56 5.74 3.76
N ILE A 242 3.43 6.61 4.27
CA ILE A 242 4.88 6.51 4.19
C ILE A 242 5.45 6.63 5.60
N ALA A 243 6.45 5.83 5.96
CA ALA A 243 7.15 5.96 7.23
C ALA A 243 8.60 6.40 7.00
N LEU A 244 9.00 7.56 7.53
CA LEU A 244 10.36 8.08 7.39
C LEU A 244 11.25 7.71 8.59
N PHE A 245 12.42 7.20 8.25
CA PHE A 245 13.47 6.69 9.11
C PHE A 245 14.79 7.41 8.82
N GLY A 246 15.65 7.51 9.83
CA GLY A 246 16.97 8.13 9.74
C GLY A 246 17.40 8.75 11.07
N GLN A 247 18.69 9.02 11.20
CA GLN A 247 19.29 9.56 12.43
C GLN A 247 18.92 11.03 12.68
N ALA A 248 19.17 11.54 13.89
CA ALA A 248 19.07 12.99 14.13
C ALA A 248 19.96 13.75 13.12
N GLY A 249 19.45 14.86 12.57
CA GLY A 249 20.15 15.61 11.52
C GLY A 249 19.93 15.10 10.08
N SER A 250 19.35 13.91 9.85
CA SER A 250 19.17 13.34 8.50
C SER A 250 18.15 14.05 7.59
N GLY A 251 17.41 15.04 8.11
CA GLY A 251 16.44 15.81 7.32
C GLY A 251 15.04 15.22 7.23
N LYS A 252 14.71 14.18 8.00
CA LYS A 252 13.36 13.56 8.06
C LYS A 252 12.21 14.56 8.10
N THR A 253 12.22 15.50 9.05
CA THR A 253 11.13 16.48 9.19
C THR A 253 10.95 17.35 7.96
N THR A 254 12.06 17.75 7.36
CA THR A 254 12.05 18.56 6.15
C THR A 254 11.46 17.76 4.99
N GLN A 255 11.90 16.52 4.81
CA GLN A 255 11.38 15.64 3.75
C GLN A 255 9.93 15.22 4.00
N ALA A 256 9.51 14.98 5.24
CA ALA A 256 8.13 14.63 5.60
C ALA A 256 7.16 15.74 5.14
N LYS A 257 7.50 17.00 5.42
CA LYS A 257 6.70 18.16 5.01
C LYS A 257 6.67 18.31 3.49
N ALA A 258 7.83 18.21 2.83
CA ALA A 258 7.93 18.34 1.38
C ALA A 258 7.14 17.25 0.63
N LEU A 259 7.23 16.00 1.09
CA LEU A 259 6.45 14.88 0.57
C LEU A 259 4.95 15.06 0.80
N ALA A 260 4.55 15.41 2.03
CA ALA A 260 3.14 15.63 2.35
C ALA A 260 2.54 16.74 1.47
N GLN A 261 3.27 17.84 1.27
CA GLN A 261 2.84 18.92 0.37
C GLN A 261 2.73 18.45 -1.08
N SER A 262 3.74 17.75 -1.59
CA SER A 262 3.79 17.29 -2.99
C SER A 262 2.71 16.26 -3.32
N LEU A 263 2.30 15.45 -2.33
CA LEU A 263 1.27 14.42 -2.47
C LEU A 263 -0.14 14.91 -2.09
N GLY A 264 -0.28 16.12 -1.54
CA GLY A 264 -1.53 16.59 -0.96
C GLY A 264 -1.98 15.76 0.26
N TRP A 265 -1.02 15.23 1.01
CA TRP A 265 -1.19 14.38 2.20
C TRP A 265 -0.94 15.17 3.49
N LYS A 266 -1.08 14.52 4.65
CA LYS A 266 -0.78 15.13 5.96
C LYS A 266 0.45 14.48 6.60
N SER A 267 1.37 15.30 7.12
CA SER A 267 2.47 14.81 7.94
C SER A 267 1.98 14.39 9.33
N VAL A 268 2.59 13.35 9.91
CA VAL A 268 2.41 12.91 11.31
C VAL A 268 3.76 13.07 12.04
N PRO A 269 4.11 14.29 12.48
CA PRO A 269 5.35 14.55 13.20
C PRO A 269 5.20 14.15 14.68
N PHE A 270 5.48 12.88 15.00
CA PHE A 270 5.18 12.30 16.33
C PHE A 270 5.66 13.17 17.51
N GLY A 271 6.89 13.71 17.43
CA GLY A 271 7.43 14.56 18.48
C GLY A 271 6.68 15.89 18.68
N ASP A 272 6.15 16.49 17.61
CA ASP A 272 5.32 17.69 17.69
C ASP A 272 3.93 17.35 18.24
N CYS A 273 3.34 16.22 17.82
CA CYS A 273 2.07 15.73 18.37
C CYS A 273 2.15 15.56 19.88
N VAL A 274 3.21 14.94 20.40
CA VAL A 274 3.44 14.79 21.86
C VAL A 274 3.52 16.16 22.54
N ARG A 275 4.26 17.12 21.98
CA ARG A 275 4.41 18.47 22.57
C ARG A 275 3.09 19.22 22.63
N GLN A 276 2.33 19.20 21.54
CA GLN A 276 1.03 19.87 21.44
C GLN A 276 0.02 19.27 22.41
N ILE A 277 -0.13 17.95 22.43
CA ILE A 277 -1.09 17.27 23.32
C ILE A 277 -0.75 17.54 24.78
N ARG A 278 0.54 17.55 25.15
CA ARG A 278 0.98 17.81 26.53
C ARG A 278 0.66 19.23 27.03
N GLN A 279 0.52 20.20 26.12
CA GLN A 279 0.11 21.57 26.48
C GLN A 279 -1.40 21.67 26.73
N ASN A 280 -2.18 20.68 26.31
CA ASN A 280 -3.64 20.66 26.49
C ASN A 280 -4.04 20.13 27.88
N ASN A 281 -5.34 20.16 28.19
CA ASN A 281 -5.91 19.72 29.47
C ASN A 281 -6.69 18.39 29.41
N GLY A 282 -6.60 17.64 28.31
CA GLY A 282 -7.30 16.36 28.13
C GLY A 282 -6.68 15.17 28.87
N LEU A 283 -7.40 14.03 28.93
CA LEU A 283 -6.93 12.79 29.57
C LEU A 283 -5.58 12.31 29.02
N LEU A 284 -5.40 12.32 27.69
CA LEU A 284 -4.12 11.94 27.07
C LEU A 284 -2.97 12.87 27.47
N SER A 285 -3.24 14.16 27.72
CA SER A 285 -2.25 15.10 28.25
C SER A 285 -1.80 14.72 29.65
N LYS A 286 -2.75 14.34 30.54
CA LYS A 286 -2.44 13.88 31.89
C LYS A 286 -1.53 12.64 31.85
N ASP A 287 -1.85 11.65 31.03
CA ASP A 287 -1.04 10.44 30.86
C ASP A 287 0.38 10.76 30.34
N LEU A 288 0.50 11.70 29.38
CA LEU A 288 1.79 12.15 28.86
C LEU A 288 2.62 12.91 29.91
N LYS A 289 1.96 13.69 30.78
CA LYS A 289 2.61 14.40 31.90
C LYS A 289 3.10 13.40 32.95
N ILE A 290 2.27 12.42 33.34
CA ILE A 290 2.64 11.33 34.26
C ILE A 290 3.86 10.57 33.70
N PHE A 291 3.80 10.16 32.43
CA PHE A 291 4.93 9.50 31.78
C PHE A 291 6.20 10.38 31.76
N SER A 292 6.07 11.68 31.45
CA SER A 292 7.22 12.59 31.42
C SER A 292 7.84 12.77 32.81
N ASN A 293 7.02 12.91 33.86
CA ASN A 293 7.49 13.08 35.23
C ASN A 293 8.22 11.82 35.71
N HIS A 294 7.64 10.63 35.54
CA HIS A 294 8.32 9.37 35.86
C HIS A 294 9.61 9.19 35.06
N ARG A 295 9.62 9.59 33.78
CA ARG A 295 10.84 9.56 32.96
C ARG A 295 11.91 10.48 33.56
N ASP A 296 11.56 11.69 33.94
CA ASP A 296 12.50 12.70 34.45
C ASP A 296 13.01 12.34 35.86
N GLU A 297 12.17 11.74 36.72
CA GLU A 297 12.53 11.20 38.04
C GLU A 297 13.54 10.04 37.95
N ILE A 298 13.40 9.16 36.96
CA ILE A 298 14.29 7.99 36.77
C ILE A 298 15.54 8.37 35.96
N LEU A 299 15.54 9.51 35.25
CA LEU A 299 16.67 10.05 34.48
C LEU A 299 17.73 10.78 35.31
N ASN A 300 17.78 10.59 36.64
CA ASN A 300 19.00 10.82 37.45
C ASN A 300 20.19 9.90 37.04
N HIS A 301 20.15 9.29 35.85
CA HIS A 301 21.18 8.44 35.29
C HIS A 301 22.23 9.24 34.52
N LYS A 302 23.50 8.85 34.72
CA LYS A 302 24.68 9.48 34.14
C LYS A 302 24.50 9.75 32.64
N PRO A 303 24.83 10.97 32.17
CA PRO A 303 24.77 11.30 30.76
C PRO A 303 25.63 10.36 29.90
N GLY A 304 25.13 10.01 28.70
CA GLY A 304 25.81 9.10 27.76
C GLY A 304 25.42 7.61 27.86
N THR A 305 24.54 7.24 28.79
CA THR A 305 24.01 5.87 28.89
C THR A 305 22.78 5.66 27.98
N PRO A 306 22.63 4.49 27.32
CA PRO A 306 21.44 4.19 26.53
C PRO A 306 20.21 4.18 27.44
N ARG A 307 19.10 4.76 26.99
CA ARG A 307 17.86 4.71 27.76
C ARG A 307 17.39 3.25 27.85
N PRO A 308 17.21 2.68 29.05
CA PRO A 308 16.67 1.35 29.16
C PRO A 308 15.24 1.31 28.57
N PRO A 309 14.78 0.16 28.04
CA PRO A 309 13.50 0.05 27.33
C PRO A 309 12.29 0.58 28.12
N GLN A 310 12.35 0.51 29.46
CA GLN A 310 11.34 1.07 30.38
C GLN A 310 11.21 2.61 30.34
N HIS A 311 12.14 3.33 29.71
CA HIS A 311 12.12 4.81 29.59
C HIS A 311 11.61 5.27 28.21
N LEU A 312 11.24 4.34 27.33
CA LEU A 312 10.57 4.63 26.07
C LEU A 312 9.06 4.75 26.31
N MET A 313 8.40 5.59 25.51
CA MET A 313 6.95 5.73 25.59
C MET A 313 6.28 4.36 25.37
N PRO A 314 5.39 3.90 26.27
CA PRO A 314 4.65 2.66 26.09
C PRO A 314 3.88 2.67 24.76
N ASP A 315 3.82 1.51 24.09
CA ASP A 315 3.25 1.42 22.75
C ASP A 315 1.77 1.83 22.69
N SER A 316 1.00 1.51 23.74
CA SER A 316 -0.39 1.94 23.87
C SER A 316 -0.53 3.46 23.97
N LEU A 317 0.37 4.12 24.70
CA LEU A 317 0.40 5.58 24.82
C LEU A 317 0.83 6.23 23.49
N ALA A 318 1.86 5.68 22.83
CA ALA A 318 2.31 6.15 21.51
C ALA A 318 1.21 6.01 20.45
N ALA A 319 0.50 4.87 20.43
CA ALA A 319 -0.62 4.64 19.52
C ALA A 319 -1.76 5.65 19.73
N ARG A 320 -2.10 6.00 20.98
CA ARG A 320 -3.12 7.03 21.28
C ARG A 320 -2.72 8.41 20.78
N VAL A 321 -1.45 8.79 20.92
CA VAL A 321 -0.92 10.07 20.39
C VAL A 321 -1.09 10.13 18.88
N VAL A 322 -0.71 9.05 18.18
CA VAL A 322 -0.87 8.97 16.73
C VAL A 322 -2.35 9.01 16.34
N GLN A 323 -3.20 8.23 17.02
CA GLN A 323 -4.63 8.15 16.72
C GLN A 323 -5.32 9.52 16.84
N GLN A 324 -5.04 10.29 17.90
CA GLN A 324 -5.61 11.64 18.05
C GLN A 324 -5.24 12.56 16.89
N HIS A 325 -4.01 12.47 16.37
CA HIS A 325 -3.60 13.26 15.20
C HIS A 325 -4.31 12.82 13.93
N LEU A 326 -4.54 11.52 13.75
CA LEU A 326 -5.27 10.97 12.61
C LEU A 326 -6.75 11.38 12.63
N ASP A 327 -7.38 11.36 13.82
CA ASP A 327 -8.79 11.73 14.01
C ASP A 327 -9.01 13.22 13.73
N ALA A 328 -8.02 14.08 13.99
CA ALA A 328 -8.07 15.49 13.59
C ALA A 328 -7.97 15.69 12.05
N HIS A 329 -7.65 14.63 11.29
CA HIS A 329 -7.37 14.68 9.86
C HIS A 329 -8.10 13.57 9.08
N LEU A 330 -9.37 13.29 9.41
CA LEU A 330 -10.17 12.23 8.77
C LEU A 330 -10.29 12.39 7.25
N ASN A 331 -10.27 13.62 6.73
CA ASN A 331 -10.37 13.90 5.28
C ASN A 331 -9.02 13.86 4.55
N ALA A 332 -7.91 13.53 5.23
CA ALA A 332 -6.60 13.43 4.59
C ALA A 332 -6.57 12.26 3.59
N LYS A 333 -6.01 12.52 2.40
CA LYS A 333 -5.82 11.54 1.31
C LYS A 333 -4.71 10.51 1.59
N GLY A 334 -3.88 10.74 2.60
CA GLY A 334 -2.77 9.89 2.99
C GLY A 334 -1.91 10.55 4.07
N PHE A 335 -0.95 9.81 4.61
CA PHE A 335 -0.12 10.26 5.73
C PHE A 335 1.38 10.00 5.55
N VAL A 336 2.22 10.94 6.01
CA VAL A 336 3.68 10.76 6.07
C VAL A 336 4.12 10.76 7.52
N PHE A 337 4.47 9.60 8.05
CA PHE A 337 4.89 9.40 9.44
C PHE A 337 6.37 9.75 9.63
N GLU A 338 6.66 10.46 10.71
CA GLU A 338 8.01 10.70 11.19
C GLU A 338 8.10 10.42 12.69
N GLY A 339 9.12 9.66 13.07
CA GLY A 339 9.41 9.40 14.48
C GLY A 339 8.48 8.38 15.14
N PHE A 340 7.61 7.74 14.35
CA PHE A 340 6.77 6.59 14.67
C PHE A 340 6.64 5.71 13.41
N PRO A 341 6.70 4.37 13.52
CA PRO A 341 7.08 3.58 14.69
C PRO A 341 8.57 3.71 15.00
N ARG A 342 8.95 3.46 16.26
CA ARG A 342 10.36 3.36 16.67
C ARG A 342 10.80 1.93 16.99
N SER A 343 9.86 1.02 17.22
CA SER A 343 10.11 -0.37 17.61
C SER A 343 9.27 -1.34 16.76
N ARG A 344 9.60 -2.64 16.83
CA ARG A 344 8.80 -3.68 16.16
C ARG A 344 7.37 -3.75 16.67
N SER A 345 7.15 -3.63 17.98
CA SER A 345 5.80 -3.66 18.54
C SER A 345 4.94 -2.48 18.07
N GLN A 346 5.53 -1.30 17.87
CA GLN A 346 4.83 -0.13 17.32
C GLN A 346 4.54 -0.27 15.83
N SER A 347 5.42 -0.91 15.05
CA SER A 347 5.21 -1.06 13.60
C SER A 347 3.91 -1.79 13.25
N VAL A 348 3.42 -2.66 14.15
CA VAL A 348 2.11 -3.32 14.02
C VAL A 348 0.97 -2.30 13.82
N PHE A 349 1.08 -1.08 14.33
CA PHE A 349 0.09 -0.02 14.12
C PHE A 349 0.00 0.46 12.67
N LEU A 350 1.14 0.57 11.97
CA LEU A 350 1.19 0.98 10.56
C LEU A 350 1.01 -0.21 9.61
N GLU A 351 1.22 -1.42 10.11
CA GLU A 351 1.04 -2.62 9.32
C GLU A 351 -0.44 -2.97 9.11
N ARG A 352 -1.37 -2.41 9.91
CA ARG A 352 -2.83 -2.68 9.90
C ARG A 352 -3.52 -2.48 8.54
N SER A 353 -4.61 -3.20 8.30
CA SER A 353 -5.24 -3.32 6.97
C SER A 353 -5.86 -2.02 6.49
N LYS A 354 -6.21 -1.14 7.43
CA LYS A 354 -6.63 0.24 7.14
C LYS A 354 -5.54 1.10 6.45
N TRP A 355 -4.30 0.66 6.43
CA TRP A 355 -3.16 1.37 5.85
C TRP A 355 -2.61 0.66 4.62
N ASN A 356 -2.23 1.46 3.63
CA ASN A 356 -1.43 1.00 2.49
C ASN A 356 -0.01 1.59 2.64
N LEU A 357 0.91 0.82 3.22
CA LEU A 357 2.31 1.26 3.41
C LEU A 357 3.05 1.25 2.08
N LEU A 358 3.18 2.43 1.46
CA LEU A 358 3.89 2.58 0.19
C LEU A 358 5.41 2.47 0.34
N GLY A 359 5.94 2.66 1.55
CA GLY A 359 7.36 2.50 1.81
C GLY A 359 7.79 2.91 3.21
N ALA A 360 8.73 2.13 3.76
CA ALA A 360 9.55 2.52 4.88
C ALA A 360 10.84 3.14 4.34
N ILE A 361 10.99 4.46 4.46
CA ILE A 361 12.06 5.20 3.79
C ILE A 361 13.16 5.54 4.78
N HIS A 362 14.34 4.98 4.59
CA HIS A 362 15.54 5.30 5.34
C HIS A 362 16.37 6.39 4.63
N LEU A 363 16.43 7.57 5.26
CA LEU A 363 17.32 8.66 4.87
C LEU A 363 18.71 8.42 5.48
N GLU A 364 19.60 7.88 4.68
CA GLU A 364 21.01 7.69 5.03
C GLU A 364 21.77 9.00 4.77
N THR A 365 22.45 9.53 5.78
CA THR A 365 23.13 10.83 5.69
C THR A 365 24.49 10.70 6.33
N SER A 366 25.53 11.21 5.66
CA SER A 366 26.90 11.18 6.18
C SER A 366 27.01 11.91 7.53
N ASP A 367 27.92 11.46 8.39
CA ASP A 367 28.16 12.07 9.70
C ASP A 367 28.51 13.56 9.58
N THR A 368 29.28 13.92 8.56
CA THR A 368 29.68 15.31 8.25
C THR A 368 28.46 16.18 7.97
N GLU A 369 27.58 15.76 7.07
CA GLU A 369 26.37 16.51 6.71
C GLU A 369 25.36 16.53 7.87
N ARG A 370 25.20 15.44 8.64
CA ARG A 370 24.35 15.44 9.85
C ARG A 370 24.82 16.45 10.88
N ARG A 371 26.12 16.47 11.21
CA ARG A 371 26.70 17.43 12.17
C ARG A 371 26.54 18.86 11.69
N LYS A 372 26.83 19.13 10.42
CA LYS A 372 26.60 20.45 9.80
C LYS A 372 25.15 20.91 9.96
N ARG A 373 24.19 20.04 9.66
CA ARG A 373 22.75 20.31 9.78
C ARG A 373 22.26 20.48 11.22
N LEU A 374 22.87 19.80 12.19
CA LEU A 374 22.57 19.94 13.61
C LEU A 374 23.14 21.26 14.16
N ASN A 375 24.40 21.57 13.84
CA ASN A 375 25.07 22.81 14.24
C ASN A 375 24.35 24.05 13.73
N ALA A 376 23.85 24.03 12.49
CA ALA A 376 23.08 25.12 11.91
C ALA A 376 21.71 25.34 12.60
N ARG A 377 21.20 24.35 13.35
CA ARG A 377 19.86 24.36 13.92
C ARG A 377 19.77 24.79 15.39
N LYS A 378 20.90 24.97 16.09
CA LYS A 378 20.99 25.15 17.57
C LYS A 378 19.68 25.67 18.20
N ARG A 379 18.86 24.76 18.72
CA ARG A 379 17.66 25.09 19.50
C ARG A 379 18.00 25.08 20.98
N LYS A 380 17.25 25.82 21.81
CA LYS A 380 17.29 25.68 23.27
C LYS A 380 17.00 24.21 23.63
N GLY A 381 17.95 23.51 24.26
CA GLY A 381 17.84 22.10 24.68
C GLY A 381 18.52 21.06 23.77
N ASP A 382 19.25 21.47 22.73
CA ASP A 382 20.16 20.58 21.99
C ASP A 382 21.57 20.66 22.61
N ASP A 383 21.73 20.09 23.81
CA ASP A 383 23.04 19.87 24.39
C ASP A 383 23.70 18.61 23.79
N PRO A 384 25.05 18.51 23.75
CA PRO A 384 25.75 17.37 23.17
C PRO A 384 25.37 16.00 23.76
N GLN A 385 24.97 15.93 25.04
CA GLN A 385 24.59 14.67 25.70
C GLN A 385 23.21 14.19 25.24
N SER A 386 22.27 15.12 25.02
CA SER A 386 20.97 14.83 24.41
C SER A 386 21.10 14.27 22.99
N GLU A 387 22.04 14.76 22.19
CA GLU A 387 22.31 14.23 20.85
C GLU A 387 22.87 12.80 20.89
N ILE A 388 23.86 12.55 21.75
CA ILE A 388 24.44 11.21 21.96
C ILE A 388 23.36 10.21 22.41
N SER A 389 22.47 10.61 23.32
CA SER A 389 21.36 9.76 23.77
C SER A 389 20.41 9.39 22.61
N ARG A 390 20.02 10.38 21.78
CA ARG A 390 19.14 10.14 20.62
C ARG A 390 19.80 9.23 19.58
N GLN A 391 21.11 9.36 19.38
CA GLN A 391 21.89 8.51 18.49
C GLN A 391 21.88 7.06 18.98
N LYS A 392 22.13 6.85 20.28
CA LYS A 392 22.15 5.51 20.86
C LYS A 392 20.77 4.84 20.86
N ASP A 393 19.71 5.61 21.10
CA ASP A 393 18.33 5.12 20.97
C ASP A 393 18.03 4.69 19.52
N TRP A 394 18.50 5.45 18.55
CA TRP A 394 18.35 5.10 17.14
C TRP A 394 19.00 3.75 16.85
N GLU A 395 20.27 3.58 17.22
CA GLU A 395 21.05 2.36 16.96
C GLU A 395 20.46 1.11 17.64
N THR A 396 19.98 1.26 18.89
CA THR A 396 19.52 0.11 19.69
C THR A 396 18.06 -0.25 19.48
N VAL A 397 17.22 0.71 19.11
CA VAL A 397 15.75 0.52 19.04
C VAL A 397 15.23 0.62 17.62
N THR A 398 15.57 1.70 16.89
CA THR A 398 14.94 2.01 15.59
C THR A 398 15.67 1.39 14.41
N ALA A 399 17.01 1.38 14.40
CA ALA A 399 17.79 0.78 13.31
C ALA A 399 17.48 -0.72 13.11
N PRO A 400 17.29 -1.55 14.16
CA PRO A 400 16.87 -2.95 13.98
C PRO A 400 15.52 -3.12 13.25
N LEU A 401 14.64 -2.12 13.30
CA LEU A 401 13.36 -2.14 12.59
C LEU A 401 13.54 -2.03 11.07
N LEU A 402 14.62 -1.43 10.58
CA LEU A 402 14.91 -1.34 9.15
C LEU A 402 15.05 -2.73 8.53
N GLU A 403 15.69 -3.66 9.25
CA GLU A 403 15.86 -5.03 8.77
C GLU A 403 14.52 -5.78 8.65
N HIS A 404 13.55 -5.45 9.50
CA HIS A 404 12.19 -5.99 9.38
C HIS A 404 11.51 -5.52 8.08
N TYR A 405 11.57 -4.23 7.75
CA TYR A 405 11.02 -3.72 6.49
C TYR A 405 11.81 -4.20 5.27
N ARG A 406 13.14 -4.39 5.39
CA ARG A 406 13.98 -4.95 4.33
C ARG A 406 13.53 -6.36 3.97
N LYS A 407 13.33 -7.23 4.97
CA LYS A 407 12.84 -8.60 4.76
C LYS A 407 11.44 -8.68 4.15
N ARG A 408 10.64 -7.61 4.28
CA ARG A 408 9.31 -7.48 3.68
C ARG A 408 9.34 -6.89 2.26
N GLY A 409 10.50 -6.45 1.77
CA GLY A 409 10.60 -5.76 0.48
C GLY A 409 9.99 -4.35 0.48
N GLU A 410 9.79 -3.77 1.66
CA GLU A 410 9.11 -2.46 1.84
C GLU A 410 10.10 -1.33 2.17
N LEU A 411 11.36 -1.67 2.47
CA LEU A 411 12.39 -0.68 2.81
C LEU A 411 12.98 -0.03 1.55
N ILE A 412 12.88 1.29 1.48
CA ILE A 412 13.62 2.14 0.53
C ILE A 412 14.73 2.84 1.29
N THR A 413 15.99 2.60 0.92
CA THR A 413 17.13 3.38 1.44
C THR A 413 17.61 4.37 0.38
N ILE A 414 17.89 5.60 0.81
CA ILE A 414 18.37 6.67 -0.07
C ILE A 414 19.46 7.48 0.63
N GLU A 415 20.51 7.80 -0.12
CA GLU A 415 21.49 8.82 0.25
C GLU A 415 20.81 10.20 0.25
N ALA A 416 20.83 10.84 1.42
CA ALA A 416 20.12 12.08 1.73
C ALA A 416 21.06 13.26 2.01
N ASP A 417 22.24 13.22 1.37
CA ASP A 417 23.18 14.32 1.29
C ASP A 417 22.77 15.26 0.14
N GLY A 418 23.06 16.55 0.28
CA GLY A 418 22.73 17.56 -0.74
C GLY A 418 21.36 18.27 -0.60
N PRO A 419 20.89 18.94 -1.66
CA PRO A 419 19.73 19.83 -1.61
C PRO A 419 18.40 19.11 -1.34
N GLN A 420 17.54 19.73 -0.54
CA GLN A 420 16.23 19.19 -0.17
C GLN A 420 15.39 18.78 -1.40
N LYS A 421 15.32 19.65 -2.41
CA LYS A 421 14.47 19.50 -3.60
C LYS A 421 14.82 18.24 -4.40
N ASP A 422 16.10 17.94 -4.53
CA ASP A 422 16.60 16.79 -5.29
C ASP A 422 16.28 15.49 -4.56
N ILE A 423 16.49 15.47 -3.23
CA ILE A 423 16.11 14.35 -2.38
C ILE A 423 14.59 14.12 -2.45
N THR A 424 13.76 15.18 -2.36
CA THR A 424 12.30 15.04 -2.47
C THR A 424 11.88 14.46 -3.82
N LYS A 425 12.48 14.93 -4.93
CA LYS A 425 12.19 14.41 -6.28
C LYS A 425 12.57 12.93 -6.39
N LYS A 426 13.74 12.55 -5.88
CA LYS A 426 14.22 11.16 -5.88
C LYS A 426 13.31 10.25 -5.03
N LEU A 427 12.88 10.71 -3.85
CA LEU A 427 11.93 10.00 -3.00
C LEU A 427 10.59 9.76 -3.71
N LEU A 428 9.98 10.80 -4.28
CA LEU A 428 8.71 10.68 -4.99
C LEU A 428 8.79 9.68 -6.15
N HIS A 429 9.89 9.71 -6.90
CA HIS A 429 10.14 8.76 -7.98
C HIS A 429 10.25 7.32 -7.43
N MET A 430 11.07 7.07 -6.41
CA MET A 430 11.25 5.73 -5.85
C MET A 430 9.96 5.14 -5.27
N ILE A 431 9.17 5.94 -4.53
CA ILE A 431 7.88 5.51 -3.98
C ILE A 431 6.94 5.08 -5.10
N ARG A 432 6.83 5.90 -6.16
CA ARG A 432 5.95 5.60 -7.30
C ARG A 432 6.44 4.39 -8.08
N SER A 433 7.74 4.27 -8.34
CA SER A 433 8.31 3.10 -8.99
C SER A 433 8.01 1.82 -8.20
N GLN A 434 8.23 1.81 -6.88
CA GLN A 434 7.90 0.65 -6.05
C GLN A 434 6.41 0.30 -6.11
N GLN A 435 5.54 1.31 -6.03
CA GLN A 435 4.10 1.11 -6.14
C GLN A 435 3.70 0.52 -7.52
N HIS A 436 4.31 1.02 -8.60
CA HIS A 436 4.06 0.50 -9.95
C HIS A 436 4.54 -0.95 -10.11
N GLU A 437 5.67 -1.31 -9.51
CA GLU A 437 6.15 -2.71 -9.50
C GLU A 437 5.25 -3.63 -8.67
N GLN A 438 4.68 -3.14 -7.56
CA GLN A 438 3.68 -3.91 -6.81
C GLN A 438 2.42 -4.17 -7.66
N TRP A 439 1.91 -3.16 -8.35
CA TRP A 439 0.75 -3.30 -9.23
C TRP A 439 1.00 -4.22 -10.42
N LYS A 440 2.23 -4.27 -10.94
CA LYS A 440 2.60 -5.14 -12.07
C LYS A 440 2.25 -6.61 -11.82
N SER A 441 2.37 -7.08 -10.58
CA SER A 441 1.99 -8.45 -10.20
C SER A 441 0.49 -8.74 -10.29
N LEU A 442 -0.34 -7.69 -10.33
CA LEU A 442 -1.81 -7.74 -10.41
C LEU A 442 -2.32 -7.52 -11.83
N PHE A 443 -1.44 -7.29 -12.82
CA PHE A 443 -1.86 -7.09 -14.21
C PHE A 443 -2.21 -8.44 -14.88
N PRO A 444 -2.98 -8.45 -15.98
CA PRO A 444 -3.21 -9.69 -16.73
C PRO A 444 -1.90 -10.32 -17.25
N PRO A 445 -1.80 -11.66 -17.34
CA PRO A 445 -0.54 -12.35 -17.67
C PRO A 445 0.16 -11.88 -18.94
N ASP A 446 -0.60 -11.60 -20.00
CA ASP A 446 -0.04 -11.13 -21.27
C ASP A 446 0.62 -9.75 -21.16
N VAL A 447 0.01 -8.87 -20.36
CA VAL A 447 0.60 -7.57 -20.02
C VAL A 447 1.87 -7.78 -19.21
N GLN A 448 1.83 -8.63 -18.16
CA GLN A 448 3.01 -8.92 -17.36
C GLN A 448 4.17 -9.43 -18.22
N ASN A 449 3.91 -10.34 -19.15
CA ASN A 449 4.91 -10.90 -20.06
C ASN A 449 5.57 -9.83 -20.93
N LEU A 450 4.82 -8.84 -21.42
CA LEU A 450 5.35 -7.77 -22.27
C LEU A 450 6.28 -6.82 -21.50
N ILE A 451 6.01 -6.57 -20.22
CA ILE A 451 6.77 -5.60 -19.41
C ILE A 451 7.68 -6.26 -18.36
N LYS A 452 7.80 -7.60 -18.34
CA LYS A 452 8.41 -8.38 -17.24
C LYS A 452 9.80 -7.87 -16.81
N ASP A 453 10.69 -7.62 -17.76
CA ASP A 453 12.09 -7.27 -17.50
C ASP A 453 12.34 -5.75 -17.49
N THR A 454 11.26 -4.96 -17.59
CA THR A 454 11.37 -3.51 -17.70
C THR A 454 10.79 -2.85 -16.46
N PRO A 455 11.57 -2.04 -15.73
CA PRO A 455 11.07 -1.32 -14.57
C PRO A 455 10.25 -0.10 -14.99
N SER A 456 9.33 0.32 -14.12
CA SER A 456 8.65 1.59 -14.28
C SER A 456 9.57 2.78 -14.00
N ASP A 457 9.39 3.85 -14.76
CA ASP A 457 10.01 5.15 -14.48
C ASP A 457 9.34 5.95 -13.35
N GLY A 458 8.38 5.35 -12.65
CA GLY A 458 7.70 5.98 -11.50
C GLY A 458 6.90 7.24 -11.87
N CYS A 459 6.63 7.48 -13.15
CA CYS A 459 5.84 8.60 -13.61
C CYS A 459 4.38 8.19 -13.86
N GLN A 460 3.46 9.04 -13.43
CA GLN A 460 2.03 8.94 -13.73
C GLN A 460 1.70 9.97 -14.81
N TYR A 461 1.36 9.49 -16.00
CA TYR A 461 1.19 10.32 -17.20
C TYR A 461 -0.24 10.78 -17.44
N THR A 462 -1.19 10.45 -16.57
CA THR A 462 -2.55 10.99 -16.62
C THR A 462 -2.91 11.80 -15.39
N SER A 463 -3.71 12.85 -15.61
CA SER A 463 -4.38 13.64 -14.57
C SER A 463 -5.77 13.09 -14.23
N LYS A 464 -6.31 12.16 -15.02
CA LYS A 464 -7.65 11.59 -14.80
C LYS A 464 -7.61 10.70 -13.54
N PRO A 465 -8.46 10.96 -12.52
CA PRO A 465 -8.38 10.27 -11.23
C PRO A 465 -8.62 8.76 -11.32
N ASN A 466 -9.45 8.35 -12.29
CA ASN A 466 -9.86 6.95 -12.50
C ASN A 466 -9.03 6.24 -13.57
N HIS A 467 -7.98 6.87 -14.09
CA HIS A 467 -7.06 6.25 -15.03
C HIS A 467 -5.63 6.23 -14.47
N ARG A 468 -4.81 5.33 -14.97
CA ARG A 468 -3.36 5.29 -14.73
C ARG A 468 -2.67 5.12 -16.07
N VAL A 469 -1.60 5.86 -16.30
CA VAL A 469 -0.72 5.73 -17.48
C VAL A 469 0.71 5.63 -16.96
N ILE A 470 1.27 4.44 -17.06
CA ILE A 470 2.57 4.08 -16.49
C ILE A 470 3.50 3.70 -17.63
N ARG A 471 4.74 4.17 -17.60
CA ARG A 471 5.74 3.78 -18.59
C ARG A 471 6.65 2.69 -18.03
N TYR A 472 6.81 1.63 -18.82
CA TYR A 472 7.79 0.57 -18.66
C TYR A 472 8.71 0.60 -19.90
N GLY A 473 9.86 1.27 -19.78
CA GLY A 473 10.84 1.40 -20.86
C GLY A 473 10.28 2.12 -22.09
N SER A 474 10.07 1.36 -23.17
CA SER A 474 9.48 1.82 -24.44
C SER A 474 7.97 1.57 -24.55
N VAL A 475 7.32 1.06 -23.50
CA VAL A 475 5.88 0.76 -23.49
C VAL A 475 5.17 1.67 -22.49
N PHE A 476 4.04 2.24 -22.89
CA PHE A 476 3.09 2.88 -21.99
C PHE A 476 1.91 1.93 -21.74
N VAL A 477 1.56 1.74 -20.48
CA VAL A 477 0.42 0.95 -20.03
C VAL A 477 -0.62 1.92 -19.48
N LYS A 478 -1.73 2.09 -20.20
CA LYS A 478 -2.89 2.87 -19.76
C LYS A 478 -3.96 1.92 -19.22
N ILE A 479 -4.45 2.20 -18.03
CA ILE A 479 -5.40 1.39 -17.26
C ILE A 479 -6.56 2.28 -16.85
N GLY A 480 -7.80 1.81 -17.01
CA GLY A 480 -8.99 2.58 -16.66
C GLY A 480 -10.28 1.92 -17.08
N HIS A 481 -11.39 2.64 -16.94
CA HIS A 481 -12.68 2.21 -17.51
C HIS A 481 -12.93 2.88 -18.86
N LEU A 482 -13.67 2.18 -19.73
CA LEU A 482 -14.20 2.66 -21.00
C LEU A 482 -13.10 3.09 -22.00
N LEU A 483 -11.98 2.37 -22.03
CA LEU A 483 -10.87 2.67 -22.94
C LEU A 483 -11.07 2.10 -24.36
N LYS A 484 -12.08 1.25 -24.58
CA LYS A 484 -12.35 0.62 -25.88
C LYS A 484 -12.52 1.61 -27.05
N HIS A 485 -13.19 2.74 -26.81
CA HIS A 485 -13.32 3.79 -27.84
C HIS A 485 -11.98 4.46 -28.15
N GLU A 486 -11.14 4.62 -27.13
CA GLU A 486 -9.82 5.23 -27.30
C GLU A 486 -8.87 4.31 -28.08
N SER A 487 -8.89 3.00 -27.81
CA SER A 487 -8.07 2.04 -28.57
C SER A 487 -8.51 1.95 -30.04
N GLN A 488 -9.81 2.03 -30.32
CA GLN A 488 -10.34 2.10 -31.69
C GLN A 488 -9.89 3.37 -32.42
N LYS A 489 -9.95 4.54 -31.75
CA LYS A 489 -9.47 5.80 -32.33
C LYS A 489 -7.96 5.78 -32.58
N LEU A 490 -7.19 5.22 -31.66
CA LEU A 490 -5.75 5.10 -31.83
C LEU A 490 -5.40 4.22 -33.03
N LYS A 491 -6.06 3.06 -33.16
CA LYS A 491 -5.87 2.17 -34.30
C LYS A 491 -6.25 2.83 -35.62
N TRP A 492 -7.36 3.57 -35.65
CA TRP A 492 -7.72 4.38 -36.83
C TRP A 492 -6.64 5.42 -37.15
N ALA A 493 -6.10 6.08 -36.12
CA ALA A 493 -5.10 7.13 -36.28
C ALA A 493 -3.75 6.60 -36.80
N GLU A 494 -3.34 5.38 -36.42
CA GLU A 494 -2.14 4.74 -36.95
C GLU A 494 -2.17 4.60 -38.49
N GLU A 495 -3.36 4.38 -39.05
CA GLU A 495 -3.55 4.16 -40.49
C GLU A 495 -3.87 5.46 -41.26
N HIS A 496 -4.51 6.43 -40.60
CA HIS A 496 -5.14 7.57 -41.30
C HIS A 496 -4.70 8.95 -40.82
N PHE A 497 -4.01 9.07 -39.67
CA PHE A 497 -3.58 10.37 -39.16
C PHE A 497 -2.29 10.82 -39.85
N PRO A 498 -2.16 12.11 -40.23
CA PRO A 498 -1.05 12.56 -41.07
C PRO A 498 0.28 12.74 -40.34
N LEU A 499 0.31 12.55 -39.03
CA LEU A 499 1.51 12.59 -38.20
C LEU A 499 1.66 11.24 -37.50
N ALA A 500 2.89 10.84 -37.20
CA ALA A 500 3.13 9.62 -36.45
C ALA A 500 2.41 9.64 -35.08
N THR A 501 1.74 8.54 -34.75
CA THR A 501 1.01 8.32 -33.51
C THR A 501 1.58 7.10 -32.77
N PRO A 502 1.31 6.92 -31.47
CA PRO A 502 1.71 5.71 -30.77
C PRO A 502 1.09 4.49 -31.42
N GLN A 503 1.89 3.46 -31.67
CA GLN A 503 1.39 2.17 -32.13
C GLN A 503 0.70 1.44 -30.97
N LEU A 504 -0.50 0.91 -31.20
CA LEU A 504 -1.23 0.03 -30.31
C LEU A 504 -0.59 -1.35 -30.32
N LEU A 505 0.04 -1.72 -29.21
CA LEU A 505 0.69 -3.02 -29.04
C LEU A 505 -0.31 -4.09 -28.60
N MET A 506 -1.22 -3.74 -27.68
CA MET A 506 -2.16 -4.68 -27.08
C MET A 506 -3.31 -3.93 -26.41
N THR A 507 -4.48 -4.59 -26.38
CA THR A 507 -5.56 -4.28 -25.44
C THR A 507 -5.86 -5.50 -24.58
N ALA A 508 -6.23 -5.30 -23.32
CA ALA A 508 -6.67 -6.37 -22.43
C ALA A 508 -7.80 -5.89 -21.52
N GLU A 509 -8.54 -6.83 -20.95
CA GLU A 509 -9.53 -6.56 -19.90
C GLU A 509 -9.19 -7.46 -18.70
N HIS A 510 -9.16 -6.88 -17.50
CA HIS A 510 -8.90 -7.62 -16.28
C HIS A 510 -9.49 -6.88 -15.08
N ASP A 511 -10.19 -7.61 -14.20
CA ASP A 511 -10.73 -7.06 -12.95
C ASP A 511 -11.62 -5.81 -13.15
N GLY A 512 -12.45 -5.84 -14.22
CA GLY A 512 -13.34 -4.73 -14.58
C GLY A 512 -12.64 -3.49 -15.14
N LEU A 513 -11.34 -3.59 -15.46
CA LEU A 513 -10.52 -2.52 -16.03
C LEU A 513 -10.06 -2.87 -17.44
N ASP A 514 -10.07 -1.87 -18.30
CA ASP A 514 -9.49 -1.91 -19.64
C ASP A 514 -8.01 -1.52 -19.59
N PHE A 515 -7.22 -2.14 -20.45
CA PHE A 515 -5.82 -1.86 -20.69
C PHE A 515 -5.59 -1.46 -22.15
N ILE A 516 -4.80 -0.41 -22.35
CA ILE A 516 -4.22 -0.05 -23.64
C ILE A 516 -2.71 0.01 -23.47
N LEU A 517 -1.98 -0.73 -24.29
CA LEU A 517 -0.52 -0.69 -24.33
C LEU A 517 -0.07 -0.06 -25.63
N THR A 518 0.77 0.97 -25.54
CA THR A 518 1.28 1.69 -26.70
C THR A 518 2.80 1.82 -26.68
N GLN A 519 3.39 1.95 -27.86
CA GLN A 519 4.81 2.24 -27.98
C GLN A 519 5.11 3.71 -27.64
N LYS A 520 6.22 3.93 -26.94
CA LYS A 520 6.80 5.25 -26.74
C LYS A 520 7.28 5.83 -28.08
N LEU A 521 6.79 7.03 -28.39
CA LEU A 521 7.29 7.82 -29.51
C LEU A 521 8.67 8.44 -29.23
N PRO A 522 9.53 8.60 -30.26
CA PRO A 522 10.81 9.30 -30.14
C PRO A 522 10.67 10.76 -29.68
N GLY A 523 11.74 11.28 -29.08
CA GLY A 523 11.82 12.68 -28.66
C GLY A 523 11.24 12.97 -27.27
N VAL A 524 10.93 14.25 -27.04
CA VAL A 524 10.36 14.77 -25.78
C VAL A 524 9.10 15.57 -26.06
N SER A 525 8.13 15.57 -25.15
CA SER A 525 6.93 16.40 -25.30
C SER A 525 7.32 17.89 -25.42
N ALA A 526 6.58 18.68 -26.20
CA ALA A 526 6.81 20.11 -26.35
C ALA A 526 6.69 20.85 -25.00
N LYS A 527 5.85 20.34 -24.08
CA LYS A 527 5.78 20.84 -22.69
C LYS A 527 7.11 20.67 -21.94
N HIS A 528 7.75 19.50 -22.08
CA HIS A 528 9.05 19.26 -21.46
C HIS A 528 10.14 20.15 -22.05
N LEU A 529 10.13 20.35 -23.37
CA LEU A 529 11.04 21.27 -24.06
C LEU A 529 10.82 22.71 -23.58
N ALA A 530 9.57 23.18 -23.50
CA ALA A 530 9.20 24.51 -23.02
C ALA A 530 9.69 24.80 -21.58
N ALA A 531 9.83 23.77 -20.76
CA ALA A 531 10.31 23.91 -19.38
C ALA A 531 11.84 24.13 -19.26
N GLN A 532 12.61 24.06 -20.35
CA GLN A 532 14.08 24.12 -20.35
C GLN A 532 14.68 25.52 -20.55
N ASP A 533 13.95 26.59 -20.20
CA ASP A 533 14.36 27.99 -20.41
C ASP A 533 14.87 28.26 -21.84
N LEU A 534 13.96 28.15 -22.81
CA LEU A 534 14.27 28.25 -24.22
C LEU A 534 14.66 29.68 -24.64
N SER A 535 15.62 29.79 -25.55
CA SER A 535 15.85 31.04 -26.28
C SER A 535 14.64 31.41 -27.14
N ASP A 536 14.49 32.69 -27.44
CA ASP A 536 13.37 33.17 -28.25
C ASP A 536 13.37 32.56 -29.66
N SER A 537 14.54 32.34 -30.26
CA SER A 537 14.67 31.61 -31.53
C SER A 537 14.14 30.16 -31.43
N ALA A 538 14.41 29.47 -30.32
CA ALA A 538 13.89 28.12 -30.10
C ALA A 538 12.36 28.12 -29.86
N LYS A 539 11.82 29.14 -29.19
CA LYS A 539 10.36 29.31 -29.01
C LYS A 539 9.66 29.60 -30.35
N ILE A 540 10.25 30.44 -31.20
CA ILE A 540 9.77 30.68 -32.57
C ILE A 540 9.73 29.36 -33.34
N LYS A 541 10.84 28.60 -33.34
CA LYS A 541 10.91 27.30 -34.04
C LYS A 541 9.81 26.35 -33.58
N LEU A 542 9.56 26.28 -32.26
CA LEU A 542 8.51 25.43 -31.70
C LEU A 542 7.11 25.90 -32.14
N CYS A 543 6.81 27.19 -32.05
CA CYS A 543 5.52 27.75 -32.48
C CYS A 543 5.26 27.48 -33.96
N ASN A 544 6.27 27.72 -34.81
CA ASN A 544 6.19 27.47 -36.25
C ASN A 544 5.95 25.99 -36.54
N SER A 545 6.62 25.10 -35.79
CA SER A 545 6.46 23.66 -35.99
C SER A 545 5.10 23.14 -35.56
N ILE A 546 4.53 23.65 -34.46
CA ILE A 546 3.15 23.30 -34.03
C ILE A 546 2.14 23.82 -35.07
N ALA A 547 2.33 25.05 -35.58
CA ALA A 547 1.49 25.63 -36.62
C ALA A 547 1.50 24.78 -37.91
N MET A 548 2.69 24.35 -38.36
CA MET A 548 2.83 23.47 -39.52
C MET A 548 2.17 22.10 -39.30
N ALA A 549 2.33 21.51 -38.11
CA ALA A 549 1.70 20.24 -37.76
C ALA A 549 0.16 20.34 -37.83
N LEU A 550 -0.43 21.37 -37.21
CA LEU A 550 -1.88 21.61 -37.28
C LEU A 550 -2.36 21.88 -38.70
N LYS A 551 -1.62 22.67 -39.48
CA LYS A 551 -1.97 22.94 -40.88
C LYS A 551 -1.98 21.65 -41.72
N THR A 552 -1.04 20.75 -41.45
CA THR A 552 -0.99 19.42 -42.07
C THR A 552 -2.22 18.59 -41.68
N ILE A 553 -2.58 18.57 -40.40
CA ILE A 553 -3.79 17.88 -39.90
C ILE A 553 -5.04 18.44 -40.56
N HIS A 554 -5.24 19.74 -40.53
CA HIS A 554 -6.44 20.40 -41.03
C HIS A 554 -6.62 20.25 -42.56
N ASN A 555 -5.53 20.11 -43.31
CA ASN A 555 -5.58 19.88 -44.75
C ASN A 555 -5.77 18.41 -45.14
N THR A 556 -5.73 17.48 -44.17
CA THR A 556 -5.83 16.05 -44.43
C THR A 556 -7.29 15.61 -44.59
N LYS A 557 -7.58 14.92 -45.70
CA LYS A 557 -8.91 14.40 -45.99
C LYS A 557 -9.10 13.03 -45.34
N THR A 558 -10.13 12.92 -44.51
CA THR A 558 -10.47 11.66 -43.82
C THR A 558 -11.99 11.41 -43.82
N SER A 559 -12.41 10.22 -43.42
CA SER A 559 -13.83 9.83 -43.26
C SER A 559 -14.33 9.93 -41.81
N ILE A 560 -13.56 10.51 -40.89
CA ILE A 560 -13.96 10.63 -39.47
C ILE A 560 -15.21 11.52 -39.32
N PRO A 561 -16.12 11.25 -38.35
CA PRO A 561 -17.37 11.99 -38.20
C PRO A 561 -17.20 13.49 -37.97
N ILE A 562 -18.15 14.27 -38.49
CA ILE A 562 -18.28 15.71 -38.23
C ILE A 562 -19.02 15.91 -36.91
N VAL A 563 -18.49 16.77 -36.05
CA VAL A 563 -19.05 17.10 -34.74
C VAL A 563 -19.47 18.57 -34.73
N ASN A 564 -20.74 18.81 -34.39
CA ASN A 564 -21.22 20.15 -34.05
C ASN A 564 -20.84 20.47 -32.61
N HIS A 565 -19.74 21.20 -32.43
CA HIS A 565 -19.16 21.50 -31.13
C HIS A 565 -20.04 22.43 -30.29
N HIS A 566 -20.80 23.34 -30.90
CA HIS A 566 -21.75 24.18 -30.18
C HIS A 566 -22.90 23.36 -29.60
N GLN A 567 -23.47 22.45 -30.40
CA GLN A 567 -24.49 21.52 -29.94
C GLN A 567 -23.97 20.58 -28.85
N LEU A 568 -22.74 20.08 -28.97
CA LEU A 568 -22.09 19.27 -27.95
C LEU A 568 -21.93 20.04 -26.62
N ALA A 569 -21.51 21.30 -26.68
CA ALA A 569 -21.42 22.16 -25.51
C ALA A 569 -22.79 22.38 -24.84
N ALA A 570 -23.84 22.62 -25.65
CA ALA A 570 -25.21 22.74 -25.15
C ALA A 570 -25.69 21.46 -24.44
N GLN A 571 -25.39 20.29 -25.01
CA GLN A 571 -25.72 18.99 -24.40
C GLN A 571 -24.98 18.76 -23.07
N ARG A 572 -23.69 19.10 -23.01
CA ARG A 572 -22.91 19.02 -21.76
C ARG A 572 -23.45 19.96 -20.69
N LEU A 573 -23.84 21.17 -21.08
CA LEU A 573 -24.43 22.13 -20.16
C LEU A 573 -25.79 21.65 -19.61
N ALA A 574 -26.66 21.16 -20.48
CA ALA A 574 -27.97 20.62 -20.11
C ALA A 574 -27.86 19.40 -19.18
N SER A 575 -26.85 18.55 -19.38
CA SER A 575 -26.56 17.39 -18.53
C SER A 575 -25.74 17.71 -17.28
N GLN A 576 -25.46 19.00 -17.01
CA GLN A 576 -24.63 19.46 -15.88
C GLN A 576 -23.21 18.86 -15.88
N ALA A 577 -22.70 18.49 -17.05
CA ALA A 577 -21.39 17.89 -17.24
C ALA A 577 -20.26 18.92 -17.39
N VAL A 578 -20.55 20.22 -17.30
CA VAL A 578 -19.58 21.32 -17.42
C VAL A 578 -19.06 21.73 -16.03
N PRO A 579 -17.78 21.46 -15.70
CA PRO A 579 -17.22 21.82 -14.40
C PRO A 579 -16.99 23.34 -14.28
N LEU A 580 -17.39 23.93 -13.14
CA LEU A 580 -17.09 25.34 -12.82
C LEU A 580 -15.58 25.64 -12.85
N SER A 581 -14.74 24.64 -12.58
CA SER A 581 -13.27 24.77 -12.59
C SER A 581 -12.68 25.11 -13.97
N ASN A 582 -13.41 24.84 -15.06
CA ASN A 582 -13.00 25.19 -16.42
C ASN A 582 -12.95 26.72 -16.63
N PHE A 583 -13.60 27.47 -15.74
CA PHE A 583 -13.70 28.93 -15.77
C PHE A 583 -12.89 29.60 -14.65
N SER A 584 -11.81 28.94 -14.20
CA SER A 584 -10.90 29.50 -13.21
C SER A 584 -9.90 30.48 -13.83
N LYS A 585 -9.23 31.29 -12.99
CA LYS A 585 -8.16 32.21 -13.41
C LYS A 585 -7.03 31.52 -14.19
N LYS A 586 -6.81 30.22 -13.95
CA LYS A 586 -5.87 29.38 -14.71
C LYS A 586 -6.20 29.34 -16.20
N TYR A 587 -7.47 29.42 -16.57
CA TYR A 587 -7.97 29.39 -17.94
C TYR A 587 -8.29 30.80 -18.48
N GLY A 588 -7.70 31.85 -17.88
CA GLY A 588 -7.82 33.23 -18.33
C GLY A 588 -9.15 33.92 -17.97
N VAL A 589 -9.96 33.31 -17.11
CA VAL A 589 -11.28 33.87 -16.73
C VAL A 589 -11.17 34.75 -15.49
N ASN A 590 -11.54 36.03 -15.64
CA ASN A 590 -11.52 37.01 -14.55
C ASN A 590 -12.68 36.84 -13.56
N VAL A 591 -13.88 36.55 -14.07
CA VAL A 591 -15.09 36.35 -13.27
C VAL A 591 -15.57 34.91 -13.45
N ALA A 592 -15.35 34.09 -12.44
CA ALA A 592 -15.75 32.68 -12.46
C ALA A 592 -17.27 32.56 -12.19
N PRO A 593 -17.98 31.69 -12.92
CA PRO A 593 -19.35 31.31 -12.60
C PRO A 593 -19.40 30.63 -11.24
N LYS A 594 -20.43 30.92 -10.45
CA LYS A 594 -20.62 30.37 -9.11
C LYS A 594 -21.57 29.18 -9.09
N ASN A 595 -22.41 29.06 -10.10
CA ASN A 595 -23.47 28.06 -10.17
C ASN A 595 -23.87 27.78 -11.63
N GLN A 596 -24.81 26.85 -11.81
CA GLN A 596 -25.28 26.43 -13.14
C GLN A 596 -26.02 27.54 -13.90
N LYS A 597 -26.69 28.45 -13.20
CA LYS A 597 -27.40 29.58 -13.82
C LYS A 597 -26.42 30.57 -14.45
N ASP A 598 -25.27 30.80 -13.79
CA ASP A 598 -24.21 31.63 -14.33
C ASP A 598 -23.60 31.00 -15.61
N LEU A 599 -23.43 29.67 -15.64
CA LEU A 599 -22.98 28.95 -16.83
C LEU A 599 -23.99 29.06 -17.98
N GLN A 600 -25.28 28.93 -17.67
CA GLN A 600 -26.36 29.07 -18.64
C GLN A 600 -26.37 30.47 -19.28
N ALA A 601 -26.38 31.52 -18.46
CA ALA A 601 -26.36 32.91 -18.96
C ALA A 601 -25.10 33.19 -19.80
N ARG A 602 -23.96 32.62 -19.42
CA ARG A 602 -22.71 32.76 -20.15
C ARG A 602 -22.72 32.04 -21.50
N PHE A 603 -23.33 30.85 -21.58
CA PHE A 603 -23.51 30.14 -22.85
C PHE A 603 -24.50 30.85 -23.78
N GLU A 604 -25.55 31.46 -23.23
CA GLU A 604 -26.49 32.28 -24.00
C GLU A 604 -25.82 33.53 -24.58
N GLN A 605 -24.94 34.19 -23.81
CA GLN A 605 -24.13 35.32 -24.27
C GLN A 605 -23.13 34.96 -25.36
N LEU A 606 -22.64 33.72 -25.39
CA LEU A 606 -21.72 33.24 -26.41
C LEU A 606 -22.35 33.29 -27.81
N GLY A 607 -23.66 33.04 -27.91
CA GLY A 607 -24.40 33.08 -29.16
C GLY A 607 -24.13 31.87 -30.09
N PRO A 608 -24.68 31.90 -31.32
CA PRO A 608 -24.53 30.81 -32.29
C PRO A 608 -23.10 30.72 -32.84
N LEU A 609 -22.76 29.56 -33.42
CA LEU A 609 -21.47 29.35 -34.06
C LEU A 609 -21.24 30.40 -35.17
N PRO A 610 -20.10 31.12 -35.17
CA PRO A 610 -19.74 31.99 -36.29
C PRO A 610 -19.66 31.21 -37.60
N VAL A 611 -19.90 31.89 -38.72
CA VAL A 611 -19.70 31.29 -40.05
C VAL A 611 -18.25 30.86 -40.15
N SER A 612 -18.03 29.55 -40.17
CA SER A 612 -16.70 28.94 -40.21
C SER A 612 -16.47 28.29 -41.57
N ASN A 613 -15.19 28.15 -41.90
CA ASN A 613 -14.74 27.39 -43.06
C ASN A 613 -15.25 25.93 -42.97
N PRO A 614 -15.30 25.19 -44.10
CA PRO A 614 -15.71 23.79 -44.10
C PRO A 614 -14.97 22.97 -43.02
N PRO A 615 -15.64 21.99 -42.39
CA PRO A 615 -15.06 21.26 -41.26
C PRO A 615 -13.83 20.48 -41.70
N VAL A 616 -12.75 20.67 -40.95
CA VAL A 616 -11.45 20.02 -41.16
C VAL A 616 -11.24 18.90 -40.16
N LEU A 617 -10.30 17.99 -40.43
CA LEU A 617 -9.83 17.06 -39.40
C LEU A 617 -9.21 17.87 -38.26
N LEU A 618 -9.60 17.58 -37.02
CA LEU A 618 -9.05 18.18 -35.80
C LEU A 618 -8.20 17.16 -35.05
N HIS A 619 -7.11 17.63 -34.44
CA HIS A 619 -6.43 16.92 -33.37
C HIS A 619 -7.36 16.72 -32.17
N GLY A 620 -8.08 17.77 -31.76
CA GLY A 620 -9.05 17.74 -30.66
C GLY A 620 -8.47 18.08 -29.27
N ASP A 621 -7.16 17.99 -29.07
CA ASP A 621 -6.45 18.48 -27.87
C ASP A 621 -4.99 18.85 -28.20
N PRO A 622 -4.75 19.86 -29.05
CA PRO A 622 -3.41 20.24 -29.53
C PRO A 622 -2.57 20.99 -28.50
N CYS A 623 -2.61 20.58 -27.24
CA CYS A 623 -1.81 21.14 -26.16
C CYS A 623 -0.34 20.69 -26.24
N LEU A 624 0.59 21.51 -25.73
CA LEU A 624 2.03 21.20 -25.70
C LEU A 624 2.43 19.80 -25.18
N PRO A 625 1.81 19.19 -24.15
CA PRO A 625 2.15 17.82 -23.76
C PRO A 625 1.85 16.77 -24.84
N ASN A 626 0.95 17.05 -25.78
CA ASN A 626 0.51 16.11 -26.81
C ASN A 626 1.32 16.20 -28.10
N TRP A 627 2.28 17.11 -28.18
CA TRP A 627 3.23 17.22 -29.29
C TRP A 627 4.56 16.62 -28.90
N MET A 628 5.09 15.70 -29.71
CA MET A 628 6.41 15.12 -29.51
C MET A 628 7.43 15.81 -30.43
N THR A 629 8.57 16.18 -29.85
CA THR A 629 9.58 17.03 -30.51
C THR A 629 10.95 16.37 -30.56
N GLN A 630 11.65 16.59 -31.67
CA GLN A 630 13.06 16.26 -31.85
C GLN A 630 13.76 17.48 -32.44
N GLN A 631 14.88 17.88 -31.84
CA GLN A 631 15.64 19.07 -32.26
C GLN A 631 14.78 20.34 -32.42
N GLY A 632 13.74 20.48 -31.59
CA GLY A 632 12.80 21.62 -31.60
C GLY A 632 11.71 21.57 -32.67
N ALA A 633 11.63 20.50 -33.48
CA ALA A 633 10.54 20.29 -34.44
C ALA A 633 9.57 19.21 -33.95
N VAL A 634 8.28 19.42 -34.19
CA VAL A 634 7.20 18.45 -33.98
C VAL A 634 7.34 17.31 -35.00
N THR A 635 7.35 16.09 -34.50
CA THR A 635 7.54 14.86 -35.31
C THR A 635 6.37 13.90 -35.18
N SER A 636 5.64 13.94 -34.06
CA SER A 636 4.56 13.03 -33.75
C SER A 636 3.60 13.65 -32.72
N THR A 637 2.45 13.00 -32.52
CA THR A 637 1.33 13.50 -31.71
C THR A 637 0.76 12.41 -30.78
N LEU A 638 0.08 12.84 -29.71
CA LEU A 638 -0.55 12.02 -28.69
C LEU A 638 -1.99 12.47 -28.44
N ASP A 639 -2.76 11.65 -27.71
CA ASP A 639 -4.11 11.96 -27.20
C ASP A 639 -5.14 12.37 -28.28
N LEU A 640 -5.28 11.51 -29.29
CA LEU A 640 -6.26 11.66 -30.38
C LEU A 640 -7.66 11.17 -30.01
N GLY A 641 -7.93 10.99 -28.70
CA GLY A 641 -9.23 10.54 -28.19
C GLY A 641 -10.38 11.48 -28.55
N LEU A 642 -10.09 12.76 -28.81
CA LEU A 642 -11.05 13.79 -29.20
C LEU A 642 -11.03 14.15 -30.69
N SER A 643 -10.19 13.50 -31.49
CA SER A 643 -10.13 13.77 -32.93
C SER A 643 -11.48 13.50 -33.61
N CYS A 644 -11.86 14.43 -34.48
CA CYS A 644 -13.11 14.45 -35.25
C CYS A 644 -12.98 15.46 -36.39
N LYS A 645 -14.05 15.73 -37.14
CA LYS A 645 -14.13 16.89 -38.03
C LYS A 645 -14.89 18.04 -37.40
N GLY A 646 -14.39 19.27 -37.55
CA GLY A 646 -15.03 20.47 -37.03
C GLY A 646 -14.34 21.77 -37.46
N PRO A 647 -14.71 22.91 -36.87
CA PRO A 647 -14.05 24.19 -37.13
C PRO A 647 -12.59 24.14 -36.65
N LYS A 648 -11.64 24.54 -37.51
CA LYS A 648 -10.20 24.59 -37.20
C LYS A 648 -9.88 25.43 -35.96
N GLU A 649 -10.74 26.42 -35.69
CA GLU A 649 -10.61 27.37 -34.60
C GLU A 649 -10.70 26.70 -33.22
N ILE A 650 -11.32 25.51 -33.12
CA ILE A 650 -11.29 24.69 -31.89
C ILE A 650 -9.85 24.31 -31.53
N ASP A 651 -9.12 23.75 -32.50
CA ASP A 651 -7.71 23.36 -32.32
C ASP A 651 -6.83 24.59 -32.10
N LEU A 652 -7.05 25.66 -32.85
CA LEU A 652 -6.28 26.90 -32.69
C LEU A 652 -6.47 27.51 -31.29
N ALA A 653 -7.69 27.54 -30.76
CA ALA A 653 -7.97 28.10 -29.42
C ALA A 653 -7.29 27.26 -28.32
N LEU A 654 -7.35 25.92 -28.42
CA LEU A 654 -6.66 25.02 -27.48
C LEU A 654 -5.14 25.17 -27.55
N ALA A 655 -4.58 25.24 -28.77
CA ALA A 655 -3.15 25.43 -28.98
C ALA A 655 -2.67 26.78 -28.44
N VAL A 656 -3.42 27.87 -28.69
CA VAL A 656 -3.14 29.21 -28.15
C VAL A 656 -3.12 29.19 -26.64
N TRP A 657 -4.16 28.66 -26.00
CA TRP A 657 -4.19 28.54 -24.53
C TRP A 657 -2.96 27.80 -23.99
N SER A 658 -2.60 26.68 -24.62
CA SER A 658 -1.45 25.89 -24.20
C SER A 658 -0.13 26.63 -24.38
N ILE A 659 0.04 27.35 -25.50
CA ILE A 659 1.23 28.15 -25.80
C ILE A 659 1.37 29.28 -24.80
N GLU A 660 0.30 30.05 -24.55
CA GLU A 660 0.34 31.15 -23.59
C GLU A 660 0.68 30.67 -22.18
N TYR A 661 0.09 29.54 -21.77
CA TYR A 661 0.33 28.96 -20.45
C TYR A 661 1.79 28.51 -20.23
N ASN A 662 2.44 27.95 -21.26
CA ASN A 662 3.78 27.36 -21.12
C ASN A 662 4.92 28.27 -21.58
N LEU A 663 4.70 29.13 -22.58
CA LEU A 663 5.72 30.00 -23.16
C LEU A 663 5.52 31.48 -22.83
N GLY A 664 4.29 31.88 -22.49
CA GLY A 664 3.90 33.26 -22.22
C GLY A 664 3.01 33.87 -23.33
N PRO A 665 2.30 34.97 -23.02
CA PRO A 665 1.24 35.52 -23.88
C PRO A 665 1.72 36.03 -25.24
N HIS A 666 2.97 36.48 -25.36
CA HIS A 666 3.52 37.04 -26.60
C HIS A 666 3.65 36.01 -27.74
N TRP A 667 3.66 34.72 -27.42
CA TRP A 667 3.92 33.65 -28.39
C TRP A 667 2.70 33.23 -29.21
N LYS A 668 1.48 33.59 -28.78
CA LYS A 668 0.27 33.26 -29.56
C LYS A 668 0.27 33.92 -30.94
N THR A 669 0.77 35.16 -31.02
CA THR A 669 0.79 35.92 -32.28
C THR A 669 1.72 35.25 -33.29
N VAL A 670 2.92 34.84 -32.83
CA VAL A 670 3.89 34.11 -33.65
C VAL A 670 3.30 32.80 -34.19
N PHE A 671 2.62 32.04 -33.32
CA PHE A 671 1.95 30.80 -33.71
C PHE A 671 0.85 31.02 -34.75
N LEU A 672 -0.09 31.95 -34.49
CA LEU A 672 -1.23 32.22 -35.38
C LEU A 672 -0.78 32.77 -36.75
N GLN A 673 0.22 33.67 -36.76
CA GLN A 673 0.84 34.15 -38.00
C GLN A 673 1.50 33.02 -38.79
N SER A 674 2.23 32.13 -38.10
CA SER A 674 2.88 30.98 -38.74
C SER A 674 1.89 29.97 -39.32
N TYR A 675 0.73 29.82 -38.67
CA TYR A 675 -0.37 29.02 -39.22
C TYR A 675 -0.99 29.68 -40.46
N GLY A 676 -1.03 31.03 -40.47
CA GLY A 676 -1.70 31.85 -41.47
C GLY A 676 -3.16 32.12 -41.11
N TYR A 677 -3.45 32.35 -39.82
CA TYR A 677 -4.78 32.71 -39.33
C TYR A 677 -4.88 34.22 -39.15
N GLU A 678 -5.74 34.87 -39.94
CA GLU A 678 -5.85 36.34 -39.98
C GLU A 678 -7.07 36.88 -39.19
N HIS A 679 -8.06 36.04 -38.87
CA HIS A 679 -9.32 36.42 -38.22
C HIS A 679 -9.27 36.29 -36.69
N PHE A 680 -8.35 37.01 -36.05
CA PHE A 680 -8.12 36.92 -34.60
C PHE A 680 -9.39 37.18 -33.77
N GLU A 681 -10.29 38.04 -34.24
CA GLU A 681 -11.56 38.36 -33.57
C GLU A 681 -12.46 37.14 -33.35
N ASN A 682 -12.45 36.19 -34.28
CA ASN A 682 -13.30 35.00 -34.18
C ASN A 682 -12.79 34.01 -33.12
N LEU A 683 -11.52 34.08 -32.74
CA LEU A 683 -10.92 33.11 -31.82
C LEU A 683 -11.49 33.24 -30.39
N ALA A 684 -11.90 34.45 -29.99
CA ALA A 684 -12.48 34.70 -28.67
C ALA A 684 -13.75 33.87 -28.41
N TYR A 685 -14.57 33.67 -29.45
CA TYR A 685 -15.73 32.78 -29.39
C TYR A 685 -15.30 31.34 -29.09
N PHE A 686 -14.30 30.83 -29.80
CA PHE A 686 -13.85 29.45 -29.64
C PHE A 686 -13.11 29.22 -28.33
N GLU A 687 -12.31 30.18 -27.86
CA GLU A 687 -11.69 30.16 -26.54
C GLU A 687 -12.73 30.04 -25.42
N GLU A 688 -13.89 30.68 -25.58
CA GLU A 688 -14.99 30.56 -24.65
C GLU A 688 -15.74 29.24 -24.82
N LEU A 689 -16.02 28.81 -26.06
CA LEU A 689 -16.70 27.55 -26.36
C LEU A 689 -15.95 26.33 -25.80
N ILE A 690 -14.62 26.27 -25.94
CA ILE A 690 -13.82 25.11 -25.47
C ILE A 690 -13.93 24.90 -23.95
N ARG A 691 -14.26 25.93 -23.16
CA ARG A 691 -14.46 25.81 -21.71
C ARG A 691 -15.71 25.00 -21.36
N PHE A 692 -16.70 24.95 -22.26
CA PHE A 692 -17.88 24.10 -22.15
C PHE A 692 -17.62 22.66 -22.64
N LEU A 693 -16.57 22.46 -23.43
CA LEU A 693 -16.20 21.15 -23.99
C LEU A 693 -15.23 20.36 -23.09
N ALA A 694 -14.33 21.07 -22.41
CA ALA A 694 -13.25 20.51 -21.58
C ALA A 694 -13.71 19.71 -20.35
#